data_AF-E2PZC4-F1
#
_entry.id   AF-E2PZC4-F1
#
_cell.length_a   1.000
_cell.length_b   1.000
_cell.length_c   1.000
_cell.angle_alpha   90.00
_cell.angle_beta   90.00
_cell.angle_gamma   90.00
#
_symmetry.space_group_name_H-M   'P 1'
#
loop_
_entity.id
_entity.type
_entity.pdbx_description
1 polymer ?
#
loop_
_entity_poly.entity_id
_entity_poly.type
_entity_poly.pdbx_seq_one_letter_code
_entity_poly.pdbx_strand_id
1 'polypeptide(L)'
;MVFGHSGDGRESGPRVLWPVPVNAVMIGVIAFPVEARMRQVVLPGPGSCEIVERDEPPGEPGRIVVDIGVSVLSPGTERAILLDRPTADARYPEHPGYMAAGTVRGGDGAGPAAGTRVAVRRARHASVAVVPVRQVRAVPEGVPPADAAVWQLALTALHGLETGEQRAGEPVTVVGQGLLGVITRRLAAALGAPRVRAVAASSARAWTCRTEPGTAFVAPDDHDGGSTPLVVDATDSGPGLATALASAADGGRVVLLGSPRAERADVPLRHLHDRGLDLRGAHVSGLSEADEDRLGDLFFTLLEQRRFTVRDVLADYPAHRAPEVYRRLAEDRAFVSAVLHWDTPRPAPTRLPAPARTAPAVRPLRFGLLGCGDIGIENARALAAADSGEAELTACHDPVAELAEETAGRYGGRAEASVAALLARTDVDAVIVATPHDTHEPLFTAALAAGRHVLLEKPVAQDLATARRMAERAATARERTGMLFPTRTDPRFRRAREAIAAGEIGTPLGVATSYLTDKPAAYFLGGISGRVATTWRLSKERAGGGFLIMNLIHQIDAVRALIGREPDRVYAETAPSATAAAPGIEDVVGVVLRFGGVVATLVGSASAAGGGGMRTRVWGEAGEVSLTPGFTLTRRGARHPEEGGPAEPAPSAIELRTWAFTRFARAVREGAPVDVSLADGLRTQAVVEAAYASARLGRAVSPARLMEGGAA
;
A
#
# COMPACT_ATOMS: atom_id res chain seq x y z
N MET A 1 24.25 64.97 -21.81
CA MET A 1 23.29 65.86 -22.48
C MET A 1 22.57 66.63 -21.37
N VAL A 2 23.00 67.86 -21.09
CA VAL A 2 22.27 69.14 -21.36
C VAL A 2 20.94 69.22 -20.60
N PHE A 3 20.58 70.20 -19.77
CA PHE A 3 21.19 71.29 -18.98
C PHE A 3 20.02 71.98 -18.24
N GLY A 4 20.29 72.62 -17.09
CA GLY A 4 19.47 73.70 -16.51
C GLY A 4 18.67 73.28 -15.27
N HIS A 5 18.60 74.03 -14.18
CA HIS A 5 18.93 75.42 -13.85
C HIS A 5 19.01 75.47 -12.30
N SER A 6 20.14 75.84 -11.67
CA SER A 6 20.56 77.21 -11.27
C SER A 6 20.05 77.66 -9.89
N GLY A 7 20.99 78.08 -9.03
CA GLY A 7 20.77 78.86 -7.80
C GLY A 7 21.52 78.27 -6.59
N ASP A 8 22.84 78.46 -6.49
CA ASP A 8 23.54 79.59 -5.81
C ASP A 8 23.08 79.80 -4.35
N GLY A 9 23.94 79.87 -3.33
CA GLY A 9 25.40 79.95 -3.28
C GLY A 9 25.87 80.40 -1.88
N ARG A 10 27.20 80.33 -1.69
CA ARG A 10 28.06 80.83 -0.59
C ARG A 10 28.26 79.91 0.62
N GLU A 11 29.48 79.72 1.15
CA GLU A 11 30.86 79.86 0.66
C GLU A 11 31.75 79.30 1.79
N SER A 12 32.85 78.63 1.45
CA SER A 12 34.20 78.77 2.06
C SER A 12 34.96 77.44 2.13
N GLY A 13 36.13 77.41 1.48
CA GLY A 13 37.07 76.30 1.48
C GLY A 13 38.05 76.32 2.66
N PRO A 14 39.19 75.61 2.57
CA PRO A 14 39.25 74.25 3.11
C PRO A 14 40.33 74.14 4.19
N ARG A 15 40.15 73.24 5.18
CA ARG A 15 41.28 72.70 5.95
C ARG A 15 40.94 71.40 6.69
N VAL A 16 41.66 70.37 6.26
CA VAL A 16 42.37 69.36 7.08
C VAL A 16 41.51 68.38 7.90
N LEU A 17 41.61 67.12 7.47
CA LEU A 17 41.16 65.87 8.09
C LEU A 17 41.82 65.62 9.45
N TRP A 18 41.05 65.23 10.47
CA TRP A 18 41.23 64.07 11.39
C TRP A 18 39.93 63.91 12.25
N PRO A 19 39.63 62.71 12.81
CA PRO A 19 38.29 62.21 13.08
C PRO A 19 37.87 62.28 14.56
N VAL A 20 36.56 62.38 14.83
CA VAL A 20 35.96 62.19 16.17
C VAL A 20 34.51 61.66 16.01
N PRO A 21 33.94 60.97 17.02
CA PRO A 21 33.09 59.80 16.84
C PRO A 21 31.62 60.18 16.65
N VAL A 22 30.93 59.51 15.72
CA VAL A 22 29.51 59.74 15.51
C VAL A 22 28.72 58.98 16.57
N ASN A 23 28.11 59.73 17.47
CA ASN A 23 27.06 59.28 18.37
C ASN A 23 25.96 58.55 17.59
N ALA A 24 25.54 57.41 18.14
CA ALA A 24 24.49 56.56 17.64
C ALA A 24 23.18 57.34 17.39
N VAL A 25 22.80 57.44 16.12
CA VAL A 25 21.44 57.79 15.73
C VAL A 25 20.57 56.58 16.08
N MET A 26 19.72 56.77 17.09
CA MET A 26 18.59 55.90 17.41
C MET A 26 17.65 55.84 16.20
N ILE A 27 17.90 54.91 15.28
CA ILE A 27 16.88 54.40 14.39
C ILE A 27 16.02 53.49 15.26
N GLY A 28 14.83 53.98 15.62
CA GLY A 28 13.78 53.16 16.20
C GLY A 28 13.48 52.05 15.21
N VAL A 29 14.06 50.88 15.43
CA VAL A 29 13.57 49.64 14.85
C VAL A 29 12.20 49.44 15.46
N ILE A 30 11.16 49.84 14.73
CA ILE A 30 9.83 49.28 14.94
C ILE A 30 10.01 47.80 14.61
N ALA A 31 10.31 47.01 15.63
CA ALA A 31 10.23 45.56 15.56
C ALA A 31 8.76 45.27 15.31
N PHE A 32 8.39 45.05 14.05
CA PHE A 32 7.14 44.37 13.74
C PHE A 32 7.17 43.06 14.53
N PRO A 33 6.18 42.76 15.40
CA PRO A 33 6.13 41.47 16.05
C PRO A 33 6.15 40.42 14.95
N VAL A 34 7.14 39.54 14.96
CA VAL A 34 7.10 38.34 14.13
C VAL A 34 5.87 37.59 14.62
N GLU A 35 4.78 37.66 13.86
CA GLU A 35 3.54 36.94 14.16
C GLU A 35 3.94 35.47 14.36
N ALA A 36 3.68 34.93 15.56
CA ALA A 36 4.01 33.55 15.85
C ALA A 36 3.17 32.66 14.92
N ARG A 37 3.83 31.90 14.05
CA ARG A 37 3.18 31.01 13.07
C ARG A 37 3.21 29.57 13.55
N MET A 38 2.09 28.88 13.44
CA MET A 38 2.01 27.43 13.57
C MET A 38 1.83 26.73 12.22
N ARG A 39 2.26 25.48 12.15
CA ARG A 39 1.96 24.57 11.04
C ARG A 39 0.82 23.66 11.46
N GLN A 40 -0.11 23.37 10.55
CA GLN A 40 -1.27 22.54 10.83
C GLN A 40 -1.66 21.70 9.62
N VAL A 41 -2.06 20.44 9.85
CA VAL A 41 -2.67 19.59 8.84
C VAL A 41 -4.11 20.05 8.58
N VAL A 42 -4.48 20.14 7.31
CA VAL A 42 -5.83 20.45 6.86
C VAL A 42 -6.25 19.43 5.82
N LEU A 43 -7.48 18.95 5.92
CA LEU A 43 -8.14 18.21 4.84
C LEU A 43 -9.05 19.21 4.12
N PRO A 44 -8.64 19.82 3.00
CA PRO A 44 -9.45 20.84 2.34
C PRO A 44 -10.69 20.26 1.65
N GLY A 45 -10.72 18.95 1.42
CA GLY A 45 -11.82 18.20 0.84
C GLY A 45 -11.57 16.68 0.90
N PRO A 46 -12.51 15.86 0.42
CA PRO A 46 -12.34 14.41 0.33
C PRO A 46 -11.06 14.04 -0.43
N GLY A 47 -10.31 13.06 0.09
CA GLY A 47 -9.09 12.51 -0.48
C GLY A 47 -7.88 13.45 -0.46
N SER A 48 -8.00 14.64 0.12
CA SER A 48 -6.94 15.67 0.09
C SER A 48 -6.42 15.98 1.48
N CYS A 49 -5.11 16.22 1.57
CA CYS A 49 -4.43 16.60 2.79
C CYS A 49 -3.31 17.58 2.44
N GLU A 50 -3.25 18.66 3.20
CA GLU A 50 -2.27 19.73 3.06
C GLU A 50 -1.73 20.14 4.43
N ILE A 51 -0.60 20.84 4.42
CA ILE A 51 -0.07 21.50 5.60
C ILE A 51 -0.02 22.97 5.32
N VAL A 52 -0.69 23.73 6.17
CA VAL A 52 -0.79 25.17 6.07
C VAL A 52 -0.05 25.82 7.22
N GLU A 53 0.45 27.02 6.96
CA GLU A 53 0.91 27.93 8.00
C GLU A 53 -0.23 28.87 8.37
N ARG A 54 -0.44 29.07 9.66
CA ARG A 54 -1.45 29.96 10.23
C ARG A 54 -0.91 30.66 11.45
N ASP A 55 -1.57 31.72 11.85
CA ASP A 55 -1.22 32.39 13.10
C ASP A 55 -1.50 31.46 14.27
N GLU A 56 -0.60 31.47 15.26
CA GLU A 56 -0.83 30.76 16.50
C GLU A 56 -2.11 31.27 17.15
N PRO A 57 -2.97 30.36 17.67
CA PRO A 57 -4.14 30.77 18.41
C PRO A 57 -3.71 31.61 19.62
N PRO A 58 -4.41 32.71 19.94
CA PRO A 58 -4.08 33.51 21.10
C PRO A 58 -4.22 32.65 22.37
N GLY A 59 -3.34 32.90 23.35
CA GLY A 59 -3.52 32.31 24.68
C GLY A 59 -4.85 32.78 25.29
N GLU A 60 -5.65 31.84 25.78
CA GLU A 60 -6.92 32.13 26.47
C GLU A 60 -6.77 31.86 27.97
N PRO A 61 -7.45 32.63 28.84
CA PRO A 61 -7.55 32.30 30.27
C PRO A 61 -8.13 30.89 30.47
N GLY A 62 -7.57 30.12 31.41
CA GLY A 62 -7.93 28.74 31.71
C GLY A 62 -7.37 27.70 30.74
N ARG A 63 -6.48 28.11 29.83
CA ARG A 63 -5.85 27.24 28.84
C ARG A 63 -4.32 27.29 28.92
N ILE A 64 -3.72 26.20 28.48
CA ILE A 64 -2.29 26.02 28.41
C ILE A 64 -1.86 25.91 26.95
N VAL A 65 -0.73 26.55 26.64
CA VAL A 65 -0.09 26.51 25.33
C VAL A 65 0.97 25.40 25.35
N VAL A 66 0.86 24.46 24.41
CA VAL A 66 1.77 23.33 24.28
C VAL A 66 2.43 23.38 22.91
N ASP A 67 3.76 23.35 22.90
CA ASP A 67 4.55 23.06 21.72
C ASP A 67 4.45 21.57 21.44
N ILE A 68 3.71 21.21 20.41
CA ILE A 68 3.48 19.81 20.05
C ILE A 68 4.73 19.30 19.36
N GLY A 69 5.41 18.33 19.97
CA GLY A 69 6.54 17.64 19.34
C GLY A 69 6.07 16.50 18.44
N VAL A 70 5.05 15.76 18.87
CA VAL A 70 4.46 14.66 18.11
C VAL A 70 2.94 14.65 18.13
N SER A 71 2.34 14.17 17.05
CA SER A 71 0.91 13.81 17.02
C SER A 71 0.68 12.49 16.30
N VAL A 72 -0.25 11.67 16.79
CA VAL A 72 -0.50 10.31 16.29
C VAL A 72 -1.80 10.29 15.50
N LEU A 73 -1.79 9.74 14.29
CA LEU A 73 -3.00 9.63 13.48
C LEU A 73 -3.93 8.56 14.05
N SER A 74 -5.24 8.78 13.92
CA SER A 74 -6.26 7.76 14.13
C SER A 74 -6.77 7.21 12.80
N PRO A 75 -6.41 5.96 12.45
CA PRO A 75 -6.78 5.35 11.18
C PRO A 75 -8.28 5.14 10.99
N GLY A 76 -9.04 4.97 12.07
CA GLY A 76 -10.48 4.74 11.98
C GLY A 76 -11.21 6.03 11.62
N THR A 77 -11.04 7.06 12.46
CA THR A 77 -11.70 8.35 12.32
C THR A 77 -11.18 9.14 11.13
N GLU A 78 -9.86 9.31 11.04
CA GLU A 78 -9.28 10.23 10.07
C GLU A 78 -9.31 9.69 8.65
N ARG A 79 -9.25 8.36 8.48
CA ARG A 79 -9.50 7.75 7.18
C ARG A 79 -10.96 7.88 6.75
N ALA A 80 -11.90 7.74 7.69
CA ALA A 80 -13.32 7.92 7.39
C ALA A 80 -13.62 9.37 6.95
N ILE A 81 -13.03 10.34 7.66
CA ILE A 81 -13.07 11.76 7.29
C ILE A 81 -12.34 11.98 5.96
N LEU A 82 -11.14 11.43 5.76
CA LEU A 82 -10.40 11.61 4.51
C LEU A 82 -11.20 11.07 3.31
N LEU A 83 -11.87 9.93 3.46
CA LEU A 83 -12.60 9.26 2.37
C LEU A 83 -14.07 9.70 2.26
N ASP A 84 -14.50 10.73 3.00
CA ASP A 84 -15.87 11.24 3.03
C ASP A 84 -16.93 10.14 3.17
N ARG A 85 -16.69 9.21 4.10
CA ARG A 85 -17.63 8.10 4.31
C ARG A 85 -18.94 8.68 4.85
N PRO A 86 -20.12 8.14 4.45
CA PRO A 86 -21.44 8.70 4.79
C PRO A 86 -21.69 9.00 6.28
N THR A 87 -20.95 8.35 7.18
CA THR A 87 -21.10 8.45 8.65
C THR A 87 -19.97 9.23 9.33
N ALA A 88 -19.07 9.87 8.59
CA ALA A 88 -17.96 10.65 9.14
C ALA A 88 -18.36 12.07 9.61
N ASP A 89 -19.57 12.54 9.26
CA ASP A 89 -20.05 13.94 9.44
C ASP A 89 -18.94 14.97 9.11
N ALA A 90 -18.21 14.72 8.01
CA ALA A 90 -17.05 15.51 7.65
C ALA A 90 -17.49 16.89 7.11
N ARG A 91 -16.96 17.96 7.70
CA ARG A 91 -17.17 19.34 7.21
C ARG A 91 -15.85 19.92 6.76
N TYR A 92 -15.67 19.98 5.44
CA TYR A 92 -14.44 20.51 4.86
C TYR A 92 -14.43 22.05 4.79
N PRO A 93 -13.29 22.73 5.01
CA PRO A 93 -12.00 22.14 5.38
C PRO A 93 -11.99 21.60 6.81
N GLU A 94 -11.56 20.35 6.98
CA GLU A 94 -11.52 19.67 8.27
C GLU A 94 -10.10 19.73 8.85
N HIS A 95 -10.01 19.82 10.17
CA HIS A 95 -8.75 19.93 10.90
C HIS A 95 -8.52 18.67 11.72
N PRO A 96 -7.89 17.62 11.17
CA PRO A 96 -7.81 16.31 11.82
C PRO A 96 -6.87 16.32 13.04
N GLY A 97 -6.92 15.23 13.79
CA GLY A 97 -6.07 14.98 14.96
C GLY A 97 -6.78 15.21 16.29
N TYR A 98 -6.46 14.35 17.25
CA TYR A 98 -6.93 14.43 18.64
C TYR A 98 -5.98 13.76 19.65
N MET A 99 -4.77 13.37 19.20
CA MET A 99 -3.77 12.63 19.97
C MET A 99 -2.41 13.27 19.76
N ALA A 100 -1.87 13.91 20.79
CA ALA A 100 -0.59 14.58 20.69
C ALA A 100 0.22 14.50 21.99
N ALA A 101 1.51 14.78 21.89
CA ALA A 101 2.38 15.00 23.04
C ALA A 101 3.42 16.07 22.70
N GLY A 102 3.85 16.81 23.71
CA GLY A 102 4.67 18.00 23.53
C GLY A 102 5.19 18.54 24.85
N THR A 103 5.60 19.80 24.83
CA THR A 103 6.15 20.50 25.98
C THR A 103 5.31 21.74 26.27
N VAL A 104 4.98 21.97 27.54
CA VAL A 104 4.28 23.18 27.94
C VAL A 104 5.14 24.40 27.66
N ARG A 105 4.62 25.33 26.87
CA ARG A 105 5.23 26.62 26.60
C ARG A 105 4.89 27.64 27.70
N GLY A 106 3.64 27.67 28.13
CA GLY A 106 3.14 28.59 29.15
C GLY A 106 1.63 28.50 29.34
N GLY A 107 1.12 29.14 30.40
CA GLY A 107 -0.29 29.17 30.78
C GLY A 107 -0.51 30.14 31.95
N ASP A 108 -1.76 30.28 32.38
CA ASP A 108 -2.20 31.21 33.42
C ASP A 108 -1.95 30.72 34.87
N GLY A 109 -1.15 29.67 35.04
CA GLY A 109 -0.71 29.15 36.35
C GLY A 109 -1.53 27.96 36.89
N ALA A 110 -2.67 27.63 36.28
CA ALA A 110 -3.38 26.38 36.54
C ALA A 110 -2.84 25.29 35.59
N GLY A 111 -2.18 24.25 36.11
CA GLY A 111 -1.67 23.12 35.31
C GLY A 111 -0.16 22.90 35.38
N PRO A 112 0.39 22.02 34.53
CA PRO A 112 1.83 21.71 34.54
C PRO A 112 2.69 22.94 34.20
N ALA A 113 3.85 23.05 34.84
CA ALA A 113 4.76 24.18 34.64
C ALA A 113 5.35 24.21 33.21
N ALA A 114 5.78 25.38 32.75
CA ALA A 114 6.52 25.52 31.49
C ALA A 114 7.75 24.59 31.46
N GLY A 115 8.02 23.97 30.31
CA GLY A 115 9.04 22.95 30.13
C GLY A 115 8.59 21.52 30.49
N THR A 116 7.41 21.34 31.08
CA THR A 116 6.91 19.99 31.40
C THR A 116 6.49 19.26 30.13
N ARG A 117 6.96 18.01 29.97
CA ARG A 117 6.47 17.12 28.91
C ARG A 117 5.05 16.67 29.22
N VAL A 118 4.15 16.80 28.26
CA VAL A 118 2.72 16.52 28.44
C VAL A 118 2.14 15.78 27.24
N ALA A 119 1.18 14.90 27.51
CA ALA A 119 0.27 14.36 26.51
C ALA A 119 -0.97 15.23 26.45
N VAL A 120 -1.53 15.37 25.26
CA VAL A 120 -2.62 16.29 24.97
C VAL A 120 -3.73 15.55 24.22
N ARG A 121 -4.92 15.51 24.83
CA ARG A 121 -6.15 15.02 24.23
C ARG A 121 -6.79 16.09 23.35
N ARG A 122 -7.48 15.66 22.31
CA ARG A 122 -8.28 16.53 21.40
C ARG A 122 -7.49 17.66 20.74
N ALA A 123 -6.15 17.55 20.74
CA ALA A 123 -5.27 18.43 19.98
C ALA A 123 -5.28 18.04 18.51
N ARG A 124 -5.48 19.05 17.64
CA ARG A 124 -5.36 18.87 16.19
C ARG A 124 -3.91 18.56 15.82
N HIS A 125 -3.72 17.99 14.63
CA HIS A 125 -2.40 17.84 14.02
C HIS A 125 -1.81 19.21 13.69
N ALA A 126 -1.16 19.83 14.67
CA ALA A 126 -0.51 21.13 14.56
C ALA A 126 0.76 21.17 15.39
N SER A 127 1.67 22.11 15.09
CA SER A 127 2.90 22.33 15.86
C SER A 127 2.65 23.00 17.22
N VAL A 128 1.48 23.59 17.42
CA VAL A 128 1.08 24.26 18.67
C VAL A 128 -0.37 23.93 18.98
N ALA A 129 -0.68 23.71 20.25
CA ALA A 129 -2.05 23.52 20.73
C ALA A 129 -2.34 24.44 21.91
N VAL A 130 -3.54 25.04 21.93
CA VAL A 130 -4.06 25.84 23.04
C VAL A 130 -5.29 25.13 23.60
N VAL A 131 -5.11 24.43 24.72
CA VAL A 131 -6.08 23.47 25.24
C VAL A 131 -6.43 23.75 26.71
N PRO A 132 -7.62 23.37 27.18
CA PRO A 132 -7.93 23.40 28.61
C PRO A 132 -6.98 22.50 29.40
N VAL A 133 -6.64 22.91 30.63
CA VAL A 133 -5.72 22.18 31.53
C VAL A 133 -6.11 20.70 31.68
N ARG A 134 -7.40 20.38 31.77
CA ARG A 134 -7.92 19.01 31.90
C ARG A 134 -7.62 18.09 30.71
N GLN A 135 -7.26 18.64 29.55
CA GLN A 135 -6.88 17.85 28.36
C GLN A 135 -5.39 17.52 28.35
N VAL A 136 -4.65 17.96 29.36
CA VAL A 136 -3.20 17.86 29.45
C VAL A 136 -2.82 17.03 30.65
N ARG A 137 -1.86 16.13 30.45
CA ARG A 137 -1.34 15.29 31.53
C ARG A 137 0.16 15.13 31.40
N ALA A 138 0.87 15.23 32.52
CA ALA A 138 2.33 15.09 32.55
C ALA A 138 2.75 13.70 32.06
N VAL A 139 3.80 13.66 31.23
CA VAL A 139 4.37 12.41 30.71
C VAL A 139 5.51 12.00 31.64
N PRO A 140 5.44 10.80 32.28
CA PRO A 140 6.50 10.30 33.14
C PRO A 140 7.85 10.22 32.43
N GLU A 141 8.93 10.32 33.21
CA GLU A 141 10.29 10.21 32.67
C GLU A 141 10.50 8.86 31.96
N GLY A 142 11.21 8.87 30.83
CA GLY A 142 11.47 7.66 30.04
C GLY A 142 10.29 7.13 29.21
N VAL A 143 9.06 7.67 29.37
CA VAL A 143 7.94 7.32 28.50
C VAL A 143 8.10 7.99 27.12
N PRO A 144 8.03 7.22 26.02
CA PRO A 144 8.04 7.78 24.67
C PRO A 144 6.85 8.71 24.41
N PRO A 145 7.02 9.89 23.80
CA PRO A 145 5.93 10.81 23.52
C PRO A 145 4.77 10.20 22.73
N ALA A 146 5.08 9.34 21.75
CA ALA A 146 4.07 8.64 20.94
C ALA A 146 3.19 7.68 21.76
N ASP A 147 3.76 7.02 22.77
CA ASP A 147 3.01 6.12 23.65
C ASP A 147 2.06 6.90 24.57
N ALA A 148 2.48 8.07 25.05
CA ALA A 148 1.62 8.95 25.84
C ALA A 148 0.55 9.65 24.97
N ALA A 149 0.86 9.97 23.72
CA ALA A 149 -0.05 10.67 22.81
C ALA A 149 -1.35 9.89 22.52
N VAL A 150 -1.32 8.55 22.57
CA VAL A 150 -2.52 7.71 22.30
C VAL A 150 -3.53 7.66 23.46
N TRP A 151 -3.36 8.49 24.50
CA TRP A 151 -4.22 8.56 25.68
C TRP A 151 -5.72 8.61 25.33
N GLN A 152 -6.13 9.35 24.30
CA GLN A 152 -7.55 9.42 23.90
C GLN A 152 -8.12 8.04 23.51
N LEU A 153 -7.39 7.25 22.72
CA LEU A 153 -7.82 5.90 22.33
C LEU A 153 -7.65 4.90 23.46
N ALA A 154 -6.66 5.09 24.34
CA ALA A 154 -6.50 4.28 25.53
C ALA A 154 -7.70 4.39 26.47
N LEU A 155 -8.30 5.58 26.63
CA LEU A 155 -9.55 5.72 27.40
C LEU A 155 -10.70 4.92 26.77
N THR A 156 -10.85 4.97 25.44
CA THR A 156 -11.87 4.17 24.75
C THR A 156 -11.67 2.68 25.00
N ALA A 157 -10.43 2.20 24.89
CA ALA A 157 -10.10 0.80 25.12
C ALA A 157 -10.32 0.38 26.59
N LEU A 158 -9.83 1.15 27.56
CA LEU A 158 -10.00 0.86 28.99
C LEU A 158 -11.48 0.90 29.41
N HIS A 159 -12.24 1.89 28.93
CA HIS A 159 -13.67 1.95 29.17
C HIS A 159 -14.36 0.69 28.64
N GLY A 160 -14.02 0.24 27.43
CA GLY A 160 -14.58 -0.99 26.89
C GLY A 160 -14.20 -2.25 27.68
N LEU A 161 -12.97 -2.36 28.16
CA LEU A 161 -12.55 -3.48 29.00
C LEU A 161 -13.26 -3.48 30.37
N GLU A 162 -13.51 -2.29 30.94
CA GLU A 162 -14.27 -2.14 32.18
C GLU A 162 -15.78 -2.40 31.98
N THR A 163 -16.38 -1.87 30.91
CA THR A 163 -17.75 -2.17 30.50
C THR A 163 -17.92 -3.65 30.19
N GLY A 164 -16.89 -4.32 29.66
CA GLY A 164 -16.86 -5.76 29.49
C GLY A 164 -16.62 -6.55 30.77
N GLU A 165 -16.40 -5.87 31.90
CA GLU A 165 -16.02 -6.46 33.19
C GLU A 165 -14.87 -7.47 33.04
N GLN A 166 -13.80 -7.10 32.34
CA GLN A 166 -12.65 -7.98 32.17
C GLN A 166 -12.11 -8.44 33.53
N ARG A 167 -11.98 -9.76 33.71
CA ARG A 167 -11.37 -10.34 34.92
C ARG A 167 -9.92 -10.74 34.65
N ALA A 168 -9.04 -10.56 35.64
CA ALA A 168 -7.69 -11.12 35.55
C ALA A 168 -7.76 -12.65 35.41
N GLY A 169 -6.97 -13.22 34.51
CA GLY A 169 -7.01 -14.65 34.18
C GLY A 169 -8.04 -15.03 33.11
N GLU A 170 -8.87 -14.10 32.65
CA GLU A 170 -9.87 -14.35 31.61
C GLU A 170 -9.30 -14.11 30.19
N PRO A 171 -9.49 -15.05 29.23
CA PRO A 171 -9.06 -14.83 27.85
C PRO A 171 -9.96 -13.81 27.14
N VAL A 172 -9.34 -12.96 26.32
CA VAL A 172 -10.02 -11.88 25.60
C VAL A 172 -9.85 -12.06 24.09
N THR A 173 -10.91 -11.86 23.32
CA THR A 173 -10.81 -11.72 21.86
C THR A 173 -10.99 -10.25 21.47
N VAL A 174 -10.11 -9.75 20.61
CA VAL A 174 -10.24 -8.41 20.01
C VAL A 174 -10.41 -8.56 18.50
N VAL A 175 -11.56 -8.11 17.99
CA VAL A 175 -11.89 -8.10 16.56
C VAL A 175 -11.53 -6.73 15.98
N GLY A 176 -10.71 -6.73 14.93
CA GLY A 176 -10.17 -5.52 14.30
C GLY A 176 -8.76 -5.21 14.78
N GLN A 177 -7.79 -5.20 13.85
CA GLN A 177 -6.37 -4.94 14.14
C GLN A 177 -5.92 -3.56 13.62
N GLY A 178 -6.77 -2.54 13.76
CA GLY A 178 -6.35 -1.13 13.64
C GLY A 178 -5.69 -0.62 14.92
N LEU A 179 -5.28 0.65 14.95
CA LEU A 179 -4.62 1.23 16.13
C LEU A 179 -5.41 1.02 17.42
N LEU A 180 -6.74 1.24 17.40
CA LEU A 180 -7.60 1.00 18.57
C LEU A 180 -7.57 -0.47 19.01
N GLY A 181 -7.71 -1.42 18.09
CA GLY A 181 -7.61 -2.85 18.41
C GLY A 181 -6.24 -3.25 18.97
N VAL A 182 -5.16 -2.64 18.46
CA VAL A 182 -3.81 -2.83 19.01
C VAL A 182 -3.70 -2.30 20.45
N ILE A 183 -4.24 -1.12 20.71
CA ILE A 183 -4.27 -0.55 22.06
C ILE A 183 -5.08 -1.46 22.99
N THR A 184 -6.27 -1.90 22.57
CA THR A 184 -7.16 -2.75 23.36
C THR A 184 -6.52 -4.08 23.74
N ARG A 185 -5.90 -4.81 22.81
CA ARG A 185 -5.27 -6.10 23.12
C ARG A 185 -4.12 -5.98 24.11
N ARG A 186 -3.30 -4.93 23.96
CA ARG A 186 -2.16 -4.67 24.85
C ARG A 186 -2.62 -4.28 26.25
N LEU A 187 -3.68 -3.46 26.35
CA LEU A 187 -4.28 -3.13 27.63
C LEU A 187 -4.96 -4.33 28.27
N ALA A 188 -5.66 -5.18 27.50
CA ALA A 188 -6.25 -6.41 28.02
C ALA A 188 -5.17 -7.33 28.62
N ALA A 189 -4.05 -7.52 27.93
CA ALA A 189 -2.91 -8.27 28.45
C ALA A 189 -2.32 -7.60 29.70
N ALA A 190 -2.15 -6.28 29.70
CA ALA A 190 -1.68 -5.51 30.84
C ALA A 190 -2.64 -5.54 32.04
N LEU A 191 -3.93 -5.78 31.83
CA LEU A 191 -4.92 -5.98 32.90
C LEU A 191 -5.07 -7.45 33.32
N GLY A 192 -4.22 -8.34 32.79
CA GLY A 192 -4.10 -9.72 33.26
C GLY A 192 -4.82 -10.76 32.41
N ALA A 193 -5.18 -10.47 31.15
CA ALA A 193 -5.62 -11.50 30.22
C ALA A 193 -4.44 -12.44 29.89
N PRO A 194 -4.53 -13.76 30.19
CA PRO A 194 -3.42 -14.69 29.96
C PRO A 194 -3.25 -15.06 28.49
N ARG A 195 -4.31 -14.89 27.69
CA ARG A 195 -4.33 -15.11 26.25
C ARG A 195 -5.22 -14.07 25.59
N VAL A 196 -4.72 -13.45 24.53
CA VAL A 196 -5.50 -12.52 23.71
C VAL A 196 -5.61 -13.07 22.29
N ARG A 197 -6.81 -13.18 21.74
CA ARG A 197 -7.03 -13.56 20.35
C ARG A 197 -7.21 -12.31 19.51
N ALA A 198 -6.38 -12.14 18.50
CA ALA A 198 -6.45 -11.03 17.56
C ALA A 198 -7.13 -11.51 16.28
N VAL A 199 -8.35 -11.06 16.05
CA VAL A 199 -9.15 -11.44 14.87
C VAL A 199 -9.18 -10.27 13.89
N ALA A 200 -9.01 -10.53 12.60
CA ALA A 200 -9.20 -9.55 11.54
C ALA A 200 -9.71 -10.20 10.25
N ALA A 201 -10.38 -9.40 9.43
CA ALA A 201 -10.85 -9.78 8.09
C ALA A 201 -9.72 -9.95 7.04
N SER A 202 -8.46 -9.74 7.43
CA SER A 202 -7.29 -9.93 6.57
C SER A 202 -6.04 -10.18 7.42
N SER A 203 -5.12 -10.99 6.90
CA SER A 203 -3.79 -11.23 7.50
C SER A 203 -2.80 -10.08 7.33
N ALA A 204 -3.14 -9.01 6.60
CA ALA A 204 -2.24 -7.88 6.30
C ALA A 204 -1.65 -7.21 7.57
N ARG A 205 -2.34 -7.30 8.70
CA ARG A 205 -1.90 -6.74 10.00
C ARG A 205 -1.51 -7.79 11.03
N ALA A 206 -1.36 -9.07 10.64
CA ALA A 206 -0.93 -10.14 11.54
C ALA A 206 0.45 -9.86 12.17
N TRP A 207 1.27 -9.04 11.51
CA TRP A 207 2.58 -8.64 12.01
C TRP A 207 2.52 -7.88 13.34
N THR A 208 1.42 -7.20 13.65
CA THR A 208 1.30 -6.41 14.89
C THR A 208 1.30 -7.28 16.14
N CYS A 209 1.00 -8.58 16.01
CA CYS A 209 0.96 -9.53 17.13
C CYS A 209 2.33 -10.13 17.47
N ARG A 210 3.36 -9.92 16.64
CA ARG A 210 4.66 -10.60 16.80
C ARG A 210 5.42 -10.22 18.06
N THR A 211 5.18 -9.02 18.59
CA THR A 211 5.83 -8.47 19.78
C THR A 211 5.03 -8.70 21.06
N GLU A 212 3.92 -9.45 21.00
CA GLU A 212 3.01 -9.65 22.13
C GLU A 212 2.92 -11.13 22.54
N PRO A 213 3.75 -11.55 23.50
CA PRO A 213 3.64 -12.87 24.11
C PRO A 213 2.20 -13.11 24.61
N GLY A 214 1.63 -14.26 24.26
CA GLY A 214 0.26 -14.61 24.63
C GLY A 214 -0.83 -14.08 23.70
N THR A 215 -0.48 -13.35 22.64
CA THR A 215 -1.44 -12.95 21.60
C THR A 215 -1.37 -13.89 20.39
N ALA A 216 -2.50 -14.49 20.02
CA ALA A 216 -2.63 -15.35 18.85
C ALA A 216 -3.46 -14.65 17.76
N PHE A 217 -2.88 -14.47 16.57
CA PHE A 217 -3.62 -13.96 15.41
C PHE A 217 -4.44 -15.08 14.78
N VAL A 218 -5.72 -14.82 14.51
CA VAL A 218 -6.65 -15.77 13.88
C VAL A 218 -7.03 -15.25 12.50
N ALA A 219 -6.80 -16.07 11.48
CA ALA A 219 -7.07 -15.73 10.09
C ALA A 219 -8.59 -15.70 9.79
N PRO A 220 -9.03 -15.00 8.73
CA PRO A 220 -10.45 -14.86 8.37
C PRO A 220 -11.18 -16.18 8.10
N ASP A 221 -10.44 -17.18 7.59
CA ASP A 221 -10.97 -18.48 7.19
C ASP A 221 -10.93 -19.51 8.33
N ASP A 222 -10.35 -19.15 9.48
CA ASP A 222 -10.04 -20.04 10.60
C ASP A 222 -10.82 -19.61 11.86
N HIS A 223 -12.00 -19.03 11.66
CA HIS A 223 -12.95 -18.68 12.70
C HIS A 223 -13.66 -19.92 13.27
N ASP A 224 -12.92 -20.99 13.53
CA ASP A 224 -13.42 -22.13 14.28
C ASP A 224 -13.71 -21.67 15.72
N GLY A 225 -14.97 -21.28 15.93
CA GLY A 225 -15.72 -21.37 17.19
C GLY A 225 -14.95 -21.01 18.44
N GLY A 226 -14.16 -19.94 18.37
CA GLY A 226 -13.22 -19.58 19.39
C GLY A 226 -13.84 -18.95 20.61
N SER A 227 -14.72 -19.69 21.31
CA SER A 227 -15.56 -19.22 22.39
C SER A 227 -14.76 -18.54 23.52
N THR A 228 -14.63 -17.21 23.44
CA THR A 228 -14.06 -16.41 24.52
C THR A 228 -15.17 -15.76 25.35
N PRO A 229 -15.05 -15.76 26.69
CA PRO A 229 -16.02 -15.10 27.57
C PRO A 229 -16.17 -13.58 27.35
N LEU A 230 -15.11 -12.91 26.88
CA LEU A 230 -15.11 -11.49 26.56
C LEU A 230 -14.56 -11.26 25.15
N VAL A 231 -15.39 -10.65 24.30
CA VAL A 231 -15.03 -10.21 22.95
C VAL A 231 -15.17 -8.69 22.86
N VAL A 232 -14.20 -8.04 22.24
CA VAL A 232 -14.21 -6.60 22.00
C VAL A 232 -14.13 -6.32 20.50
N ASP A 233 -15.14 -5.64 19.96
CA ASP A 233 -15.17 -5.18 18.57
C ASP A 233 -14.59 -3.77 18.46
N ALA A 234 -13.52 -3.66 17.67
CA ALA A 234 -12.82 -2.43 17.32
C ALA A 234 -12.82 -2.17 15.80
N THR A 235 -13.76 -2.75 15.05
CA THR A 235 -13.87 -2.62 13.59
C THR A 235 -14.80 -1.50 13.13
N ASP A 236 -15.76 -1.14 13.98
CA ASP A 236 -16.86 -0.19 13.69
C ASP A 236 -17.69 -0.61 12.46
N SER A 237 -17.84 -1.91 12.20
CA SER A 237 -18.45 -2.45 10.98
C SER A 237 -19.42 -3.60 11.26
N GLY A 238 -20.48 -3.72 10.45
CA GLY A 238 -21.45 -4.83 10.56
C GLY A 238 -20.81 -6.22 10.45
N PRO A 239 -19.94 -6.49 9.45
CA PRO A 239 -19.23 -7.76 9.37
C PRO A 239 -18.34 -8.04 10.58
N GLY A 240 -17.65 -7.04 11.11
CA GLY A 240 -16.83 -7.19 12.31
C GLY A 240 -17.65 -7.49 13.57
N LEU A 241 -18.84 -6.88 13.71
CA LEU A 241 -19.80 -7.22 14.75
C LEU A 241 -20.27 -8.69 14.64
N ALA A 242 -20.57 -9.16 13.42
CA ALA A 242 -20.94 -10.56 13.20
C ALA A 242 -19.80 -11.51 13.60
N THR A 243 -18.56 -11.19 13.23
CA THR A 243 -17.37 -11.93 13.67
C THR A 243 -17.19 -11.90 15.19
N ALA A 244 -17.46 -10.76 15.84
CA ALA A 244 -17.38 -10.62 17.29
C ALA A 244 -18.41 -11.51 18.00
N LEU A 245 -19.66 -11.51 17.54
CA LEU A 245 -20.72 -12.38 18.06
C LEU A 245 -20.38 -13.87 17.86
N ALA A 246 -19.86 -14.24 16.70
CA ALA A 246 -19.43 -15.62 16.42
C ALA A 246 -18.24 -16.06 17.29
N SER A 247 -17.37 -15.13 17.68
CA SER A 247 -16.19 -15.39 18.53
C SER A 247 -16.54 -15.50 20.02
N ALA A 248 -17.73 -15.06 20.44
CA ALA A 248 -18.13 -15.11 21.85
C ALA A 248 -18.41 -16.55 22.28
N ALA A 249 -18.17 -16.86 23.56
CA ALA A 249 -18.71 -18.07 24.20
C ALA A 249 -20.21 -17.93 24.48
N ASP A 250 -20.93 -19.03 24.65
CA ASP A 250 -22.32 -18.99 25.14
C ASP A 250 -22.34 -18.33 26.52
N GLY A 251 -23.27 -17.39 26.75
CA GLY A 251 -23.30 -16.54 27.94
C GLY A 251 -22.20 -15.46 27.98
N GLY A 252 -21.42 -15.31 26.91
CA GLY A 252 -20.31 -14.37 26.82
C GLY A 252 -20.72 -12.91 26.61
N ARG A 253 -19.78 -12.00 26.85
CA ARG A 253 -19.95 -10.55 26.72
C ARG A 253 -19.26 -10.06 25.45
N VAL A 254 -19.95 -9.20 24.69
CA VAL A 254 -19.44 -8.56 23.48
C VAL A 254 -19.52 -7.06 23.65
N VAL A 255 -18.36 -6.38 23.58
CA VAL A 255 -18.24 -4.94 23.78
C VAL A 255 -17.94 -4.22 22.47
N LEU A 256 -18.69 -3.17 22.16
CA LEU A 256 -18.51 -2.34 20.97
C LEU A 256 -17.79 -1.04 21.34
N LEU A 257 -16.56 -0.85 20.85
CA LEU A 257 -15.75 0.32 21.21
C LEU A 257 -16.08 1.58 20.40
N GLY A 258 -16.40 1.41 19.11
CA GLY A 258 -16.79 2.53 18.26
C GLY A 258 -18.17 2.35 17.67
N SER A 259 -18.71 3.45 17.14
CA SER A 259 -20.06 3.48 16.58
C SER A 259 -20.10 2.59 15.33
N PRO A 260 -20.99 1.59 15.25
CA PRO A 260 -21.20 0.82 14.04
C PRO A 260 -21.58 1.78 12.92
N ARG A 261 -20.71 1.93 11.92
CA ARG A 261 -20.85 2.95 10.85
C ARG A 261 -21.88 2.57 9.78
N ALA A 262 -22.88 1.77 10.13
CA ALA A 262 -23.96 1.29 9.26
C ALA A 262 -25.32 1.69 9.85
N GLU A 263 -26.21 2.26 9.03
CA GLU A 263 -27.55 2.70 9.47
C GLU A 263 -28.40 1.53 10.00
N ARG A 264 -28.14 0.31 9.54
CA ARG A 264 -28.63 -0.96 10.10
C ARG A 264 -27.56 -2.03 9.91
N ALA A 265 -26.96 -2.50 11.00
CA ALA A 265 -26.22 -3.76 10.97
C ALA A 265 -27.24 -4.90 11.16
N ASP A 266 -27.23 -5.91 10.30
CA ASP A 266 -28.00 -7.13 10.51
C ASP A 266 -27.44 -7.87 11.73
N VAL A 267 -27.91 -7.51 12.92
CA VAL A 267 -27.57 -8.20 14.15
C VAL A 267 -28.28 -9.55 14.13
N PRO A 268 -27.57 -10.68 14.25
CA PRO A 268 -28.19 -12.00 14.28
C PRO A 268 -28.89 -12.20 15.65
N LEU A 269 -30.05 -11.56 15.84
CA LEU A 269 -30.78 -11.52 17.12
C LEU A 269 -31.08 -12.92 17.66
N ARG A 270 -31.37 -13.87 16.78
CA ARG A 270 -31.55 -15.27 17.14
C ARG A 270 -30.27 -15.89 17.71
N HIS A 271 -29.11 -15.59 17.12
CA HIS A 271 -27.82 -16.07 17.64
C HIS A 271 -27.49 -15.46 19.01
N LEU A 272 -27.78 -14.18 19.18
CA LEU A 272 -27.64 -13.49 20.48
C LEU A 272 -28.57 -14.12 21.53
N HIS A 273 -29.83 -14.37 21.17
CA HIS A 273 -30.84 -14.95 22.05
C HIS A 273 -30.54 -16.41 22.41
N ASP A 274 -30.35 -17.27 21.41
CA ASP A 274 -30.16 -18.72 21.59
C ASP A 274 -28.88 -19.03 22.40
N ARG A 275 -27.87 -18.16 22.31
CA ARG A 275 -26.58 -18.31 23.03
C ARG A 275 -26.47 -17.46 24.29
N GLY A 276 -27.50 -16.65 24.61
CA GLY A 276 -27.53 -15.80 25.80
C GLY A 276 -26.39 -14.77 25.88
N LEU A 277 -26.02 -14.15 24.76
CA LEU A 277 -24.90 -13.18 24.74
C LEU A 277 -25.31 -11.82 25.29
N ASP A 278 -24.39 -11.17 25.99
CA ASP A 278 -24.56 -9.79 26.51
C ASP A 278 -23.82 -8.80 25.61
N LEU A 279 -24.56 -7.94 24.89
CA LEU A 279 -24.01 -6.96 23.96
C LEU A 279 -24.01 -5.56 24.59
N ARG A 280 -22.82 -4.98 24.77
CA ARG A 280 -22.61 -3.71 25.47
C ARG A 280 -21.94 -2.67 24.56
N GLY A 281 -22.47 -1.45 24.56
CA GLY A 281 -21.80 -0.30 23.92
C GLY A 281 -20.88 0.42 24.90
N ALA A 282 -19.66 0.76 24.47
CA ALA A 282 -18.65 1.44 25.30
C ALA A 282 -18.04 2.63 24.56
N HIS A 283 -18.89 3.51 24.03
CA HIS A 283 -18.43 4.71 23.34
C HIS A 283 -17.87 5.73 24.36
N VAL A 284 -16.70 6.31 24.08
CA VAL A 284 -15.99 7.21 25.01
C VAL A 284 -16.80 8.45 25.43
N SER A 285 -17.80 8.86 24.64
CA SER A 285 -18.69 9.97 25.01
C SER A 285 -19.61 9.67 26.20
N GLY A 286 -19.69 8.39 26.63
CA GLY A 286 -20.43 7.97 27.81
C GLY A 286 -19.66 8.10 29.13
N LEU A 287 -18.36 8.45 29.09
CA LEU A 287 -17.54 8.59 30.29
C LEU A 287 -17.88 9.88 31.06
N SER A 288 -17.99 9.75 32.39
CA SER A 288 -17.99 10.90 33.28
C SER A 288 -16.59 11.50 33.39
N GLU A 289 -16.47 12.76 33.81
CA GLU A 289 -15.15 13.38 34.04
C GLU A 289 -14.32 12.60 35.07
N ALA A 290 -14.96 12.08 36.12
CA ALA A 290 -14.30 11.27 37.15
C ALA A 290 -13.75 9.96 36.58
N ASP A 291 -14.47 9.33 35.65
CA ASP A 291 -13.98 8.11 34.97
C ASP A 291 -12.87 8.42 33.97
N GLU A 292 -12.93 9.54 33.26
CA GLU A 292 -11.83 9.96 32.38
C GLU A 292 -10.52 10.13 33.16
N ASP A 293 -10.59 10.74 34.35
CA ASP A 293 -9.43 10.93 35.22
C ASP A 293 -8.90 9.61 35.77
N ARG A 294 -9.77 8.76 36.33
CA ARG A 294 -9.40 7.44 36.88
C ARG A 294 -8.78 6.53 35.83
N LEU A 295 -9.39 6.42 34.65
CA LEU A 295 -8.87 5.61 33.55
C LEU A 295 -7.59 6.21 32.97
N GLY A 296 -7.48 7.54 32.95
CA GLY A 296 -6.23 8.21 32.66
C GLY A 296 -5.13 7.81 33.63
N ASP A 297 -5.41 7.81 34.94
CA ASP A 297 -4.40 7.51 35.97
C ASP A 297 -3.88 6.09 35.80
N LEU A 298 -4.80 5.16 35.54
CA LEU A 298 -4.47 3.79 35.19
C LEU A 298 -3.58 3.71 33.94
N PHE A 299 -3.94 4.39 32.86
CA PHE A 299 -3.16 4.37 31.62
C PHE A 299 -1.72 4.88 31.83
N PHE A 300 -1.55 6.01 32.49
CA PHE A 300 -0.22 6.57 32.75
C PHE A 300 0.59 5.73 33.75
N THR A 301 -0.08 5.09 34.72
CA THR A 301 0.55 4.09 35.60
C THR A 301 1.08 2.91 34.80
N LEU A 302 0.33 2.42 33.80
CA LEU A 302 0.78 1.32 32.93
C LEU A 302 1.97 1.74 32.04
N LEU A 303 2.00 2.98 31.56
CA LEU A 303 3.14 3.55 30.82
C LEU A 303 4.39 3.63 31.69
N GLU A 304 4.27 4.17 32.91
CA GLU A 304 5.37 4.29 33.86
C GLU A 304 5.94 2.91 34.25
N GLN A 305 5.07 1.93 34.45
CA GLN A 305 5.45 0.53 34.72
C GLN A 305 5.99 -0.20 33.48
N ARG A 306 6.03 0.44 32.31
CA ARG A 306 6.43 -0.15 31.01
C ARG A 306 5.60 -1.39 30.63
N ARG A 307 4.34 -1.43 31.06
CA ARG A 307 3.39 -2.51 30.77
C ARG A 307 2.56 -2.25 29.52
N PHE A 308 2.77 -1.09 28.89
CA PHE A 308 2.13 -0.71 27.65
C PHE A 308 3.10 0.08 26.77
N THR A 309 3.06 -0.19 25.47
CA THR A 309 3.65 0.62 24.42
C THR A 309 2.80 0.44 23.17
N VAL A 310 2.84 1.36 22.21
CA VAL A 310 2.33 1.22 20.84
C VAL A 310 3.39 1.56 19.81
N ARG A 311 4.60 1.90 20.26
CA ARG A 311 5.63 2.52 19.45
C ARG A 311 6.05 1.68 18.25
N ASP A 312 6.17 0.37 18.43
CA ASP A 312 6.58 -0.61 17.42
C ASP A 312 5.60 -0.77 16.25
N VAL A 313 4.34 -0.32 16.41
CA VAL A 313 3.33 -0.36 15.32
C VAL A 313 3.10 0.98 14.63
N LEU A 314 3.83 2.02 15.04
CA LEU A 314 3.69 3.39 14.51
C LEU A 314 4.86 3.74 13.60
N ALA A 315 4.57 4.21 12.38
CA ALA A 315 5.57 4.70 11.45
C ALA A 315 5.86 6.20 11.65
N ASP A 316 7.14 6.60 11.60
CA ASP A 316 7.55 7.99 11.79
C ASP A 316 7.56 8.77 10.50
N TYR A 317 6.98 9.97 10.56
CA TYR A 317 7.06 10.93 9.47
C TYR A 317 7.36 12.32 10.02
N PRO A 318 8.24 13.08 9.35
CA PRO A 318 8.28 14.52 9.60
C PRO A 318 6.92 15.12 9.24
N ALA A 319 6.44 16.08 10.02
CA ALA A 319 5.08 16.60 9.89
C ALA A 319 4.79 17.07 8.46
N HIS A 320 5.75 17.68 7.76
CA HIS A 320 5.62 18.14 6.37
C HIS A 320 5.24 17.06 5.35
N ARG A 321 5.37 15.76 5.69
CA ARG A 321 4.96 14.61 4.86
C ARG A 321 3.54 14.12 5.20
N ALA A 322 2.75 14.82 6.01
CA ALA A 322 1.37 14.43 6.29
C ALA A 322 0.56 14.05 5.03
N PRO A 323 0.62 14.78 3.89
CA PRO A 323 -0.11 14.40 2.67
C PRO A 323 0.19 12.98 2.17
N GLU A 324 1.42 12.50 2.33
CA GLU A 324 1.80 11.13 2.01
C GLU A 324 1.26 10.13 3.02
N VAL A 325 1.29 10.48 4.31
CA VAL A 325 0.76 9.64 5.38
C VAL A 325 -0.75 9.41 5.20
N TYR A 326 -1.51 10.46 4.88
CA TYR A 326 -2.94 10.33 4.60
C TYR A 326 -3.20 9.52 3.33
N ARG A 327 -2.35 9.62 2.31
CA ARG A 327 -2.42 8.75 1.12
C ARG A 327 -2.21 7.28 1.49
N ARG A 328 -1.17 6.96 2.27
CA ARG A 328 -0.95 5.60 2.78
C ARG A 328 -2.13 5.12 3.63
N LEU A 329 -2.71 5.99 4.44
CA LEU A 329 -3.88 5.67 5.25
C LEU A 329 -5.10 5.30 4.39
N ALA A 330 -5.24 5.89 3.20
CA ALA A 330 -6.27 5.53 2.24
C ALA A 330 -5.97 4.19 1.53
N GLU A 331 -4.73 4.00 1.06
CA GLU A 331 -4.35 2.98 0.08
C GLU A 331 -3.74 1.69 0.67
N ASP A 332 -3.02 1.76 1.80
CA ASP A 332 -2.23 0.66 2.36
C ASP A 332 -2.98 -0.08 3.48
N ARG A 333 -3.43 -1.31 3.19
CA ARG A 333 -4.18 -2.14 4.16
C ARG A 333 -3.30 -2.66 5.31
N ALA A 334 -1.99 -2.79 5.11
CA ALA A 334 -1.05 -3.23 6.14
C ALA A 334 -0.66 -2.09 7.08
N PHE A 335 -0.78 -0.83 6.62
CA PHE A 335 -0.50 0.36 7.41
C PHE A 335 -1.46 0.46 8.60
N VAL A 336 -0.88 0.48 9.81
CA VAL A 336 -1.62 0.64 11.06
C VAL A 336 -1.84 2.12 11.31
N SER A 337 -0.80 2.88 11.66
CA SER A 337 -0.86 4.33 11.85
C SER A 337 0.54 4.97 11.78
N ALA A 338 0.61 6.29 11.97
CA ALA A 338 1.83 7.08 11.99
C ALA A 338 1.90 8.12 13.11
N VAL A 339 3.14 8.50 13.41
CA VAL A 339 3.51 9.64 14.26
C VAL A 339 4.03 10.76 13.35
N LEU A 340 3.44 11.94 13.45
CA LEU A 340 3.95 13.16 12.81
C LEU A 340 4.88 13.89 13.79
N HIS A 341 6.11 14.14 13.36
CA HIS A 341 7.14 14.86 14.12
C HIS A 341 7.18 16.33 13.71
N TRP A 342 6.75 17.21 14.60
CA TRP A 342 6.62 18.64 14.35
C TRP A 342 7.94 19.39 14.54
N ASP A 343 8.89 18.84 15.29
CA ASP A 343 10.20 19.47 15.53
C ASP A 343 11.14 19.42 14.31
N THR A 344 10.72 18.79 13.21
CA THR A 344 11.54 18.62 12.01
C THR A 344 11.56 19.89 11.14
N PRO A 345 12.76 20.41 10.76
CA PRO A 345 12.89 21.51 9.82
C PRO A 345 12.34 21.14 8.45
N ARG A 346 11.65 22.07 7.79
CA ARG A 346 11.22 21.91 6.40
C ARG A 346 12.46 21.93 5.49
N PRO A 347 12.71 20.92 4.63
CA PRO A 347 13.74 21.04 3.60
C PRO A 347 13.37 22.17 2.62
N ALA A 348 14.39 22.84 2.05
CA ALA A 348 14.19 23.86 1.02
C ALA A 348 13.28 23.30 -0.09
N PRO A 349 12.34 24.10 -0.64
CA PRO A 349 11.32 23.61 -1.54
C PRO A 349 11.94 23.07 -2.84
N THR A 350 12.16 21.76 -2.92
CA THR A 350 12.18 21.05 -4.20
C THR A 350 10.74 21.01 -4.69
N ARG A 351 10.49 21.61 -5.85
CA ARG A 351 9.18 21.53 -6.54
C ARG A 351 8.88 20.06 -6.83
N LEU A 352 8.11 19.43 -5.95
CA LEU A 352 7.26 18.32 -6.33
C LEU A 352 6.21 18.87 -7.31
N PRO A 353 5.85 18.13 -8.37
CA PRO A 353 4.81 18.56 -9.30
C PRO A 353 3.52 18.85 -8.53
N ALA A 354 2.84 19.93 -8.92
CA ALA A 354 1.60 20.35 -8.29
C ALA A 354 0.57 19.20 -8.31
N PRO A 355 -0.21 18.99 -7.24
CA PRO A 355 -1.31 18.06 -7.27
C PRO A 355 -2.28 18.49 -8.37
N ALA A 356 -2.66 17.53 -9.21
CA ALA A 356 -3.70 17.74 -10.21
C ALA A 356 -4.99 18.21 -9.52
N ARG A 357 -5.67 19.17 -10.13
CA ARG A 357 -7.00 19.67 -9.73
C ARG A 357 -7.92 18.50 -9.35
N THR A 358 -8.67 18.69 -8.27
CA THR A 358 -9.73 17.82 -7.75
C THR A 358 -10.51 17.12 -8.88
N ALA A 359 -10.35 15.80 -8.94
CA ALA A 359 -11.18 14.96 -9.78
C ALA A 359 -12.55 14.79 -9.12
N PRO A 360 -13.65 14.75 -9.90
CA PRO A 360 -14.97 14.39 -9.38
C PRO A 360 -14.94 12.99 -8.77
N ALA A 361 -15.92 12.66 -7.91
CA ALA A 361 -16.10 11.33 -7.31
C ALA A 361 -15.73 10.23 -8.33
N VAL A 362 -14.60 9.57 -8.05
CA VAL A 362 -13.94 8.70 -9.02
C VAL A 362 -14.82 7.47 -9.17
N ARG A 363 -15.49 7.33 -10.31
CA ARG A 363 -16.19 6.07 -10.61
C ARG A 363 -15.11 4.99 -10.77
N PRO A 364 -15.28 3.81 -10.15
CA PRO A 364 -14.36 2.70 -10.36
C PRO A 364 -14.30 2.37 -11.84
N LEU A 365 -13.12 1.93 -12.30
CA LEU A 365 -13.04 1.35 -13.64
C LEU A 365 -13.69 -0.04 -13.58
N ARG A 366 -14.73 -0.24 -14.39
CA ARG A 366 -15.50 -1.48 -14.38
C ARG A 366 -14.91 -2.47 -15.37
N PHE A 367 -14.47 -3.61 -14.87
CA PHE A 367 -13.83 -4.66 -15.64
C PHE A 367 -14.81 -5.77 -16.01
N GLY A 368 -14.75 -6.18 -17.27
CA GLY A 368 -15.19 -7.50 -17.71
C GLY A 368 -14.03 -8.49 -17.69
N LEU A 369 -14.26 -9.72 -17.25
CA LEU A 369 -13.27 -10.79 -17.29
C LEU A 369 -13.59 -11.77 -18.43
N LEU A 370 -12.64 -11.96 -19.34
CA LEU A 370 -12.67 -12.96 -20.39
C LEU A 370 -11.74 -14.11 -20.01
N GLY A 371 -12.30 -15.27 -19.69
CA GLY A 371 -11.61 -16.45 -19.20
C GLY A 371 -11.64 -16.56 -17.66
N CYS A 372 -12.31 -17.60 -17.16
CA CYS A 372 -12.54 -17.90 -15.74
C CYS A 372 -11.81 -19.20 -15.29
N GLY A 373 -10.69 -19.53 -15.95
CA GLY A 373 -9.76 -20.58 -15.52
C GLY A 373 -8.89 -20.16 -14.33
N ASP A 374 -7.82 -20.91 -14.05
CA ASP A 374 -6.98 -20.72 -12.83
C ASP A 374 -6.48 -19.28 -12.65
N ILE A 375 -6.03 -18.65 -13.75
CA ILE A 375 -5.56 -17.26 -13.72
C ILE A 375 -6.73 -16.27 -13.70
N GLY A 376 -7.82 -16.59 -14.41
CA GLY A 376 -9.03 -15.79 -14.41
C GLY A 376 -9.61 -15.60 -13.01
N ILE A 377 -9.70 -16.68 -12.23
CA ILE A 377 -10.21 -16.60 -10.85
C ILE A 377 -9.25 -15.84 -9.91
N GLU A 378 -7.93 -15.94 -10.11
CA GLU A 378 -6.96 -15.10 -9.39
C GLU A 378 -7.18 -13.61 -9.71
N ASN A 379 -7.46 -13.28 -10.98
CA ASN A 379 -7.77 -11.92 -11.41
C ASN A 379 -9.11 -11.44 -10.81
N ALA A 380 -10.16 -12.26 -10.82
CA ALA A 380 -11.44 -11.95 -10.17
C ALA A 380 -11.27 -11.71 -8.66
N ARG A 381 -10.52 -12.57 -7.98
CA ARG A 381 -10.20 -12.43 -6.56
C ARG A 381 -9.41 -11.15 -6.28
N ALA A 382 -8.47 -10.78 -7.14
CA ALA A 382 -7.69 -9.56 -7.01
C ALA A 382 -8.52 -8.29 -7.29
N LEU A 383 -9.50 -8.35 -8.20
CA LEU A 383 -10.48 -7.27 -8.39
C LEU A 383 -11.41 -7.14 -7.17
N ALA A 384 -11.90 -8.24 -6.62
CA ALA A 384 -12.72 -8.22 -5.39
C ALA A 384 -11.94 -7.73 -4.16
N ALA A 385 -10.61 -7.89 -4.15
CA ALA A 385 -9.74 -7.37 -3.11
C ALA A 385 -9.33 -5.90 -3.32
N ALA A 386 -9.54 -5.35 -4.52
CA ALA A 386 -9.27 -3.95 -4.84
C ALA A 386 -10.26 -3.03 -4.12
N ASP A 387 -9.89 -1.76 -3.95
CA ASP A 387 -10.84 -0.75 -3.48
C ASP A 387 -11.96 -0.63 -4.52
N SER A 388 -13.22 -0.76 -4.10
CA SER A 388 -14.38 -0.66 -4.98
C SER A 388 -14.56 0.75 -5.55
N GLY A 389 -13.85 1.77 -5.04
CA GLY A 389 -13.74 3.09 -5.67
C GLY A 389 -12.71 3.13 -6.82
N GLU A 390 -11.85 2.12 -6.94
CA GLU A 390 -10.76 2.07 -7.89
C GLU A 390 -11.07 1.15 -9.08
N ALA A 391 -11.43 -0.10 -8.81
CA ALA A 391 -11.67 -1.13 -9.80
C ALA A 391 -12.77 -2.10 -9.32
N GLU A 392 -13.61 -2.55 -10.23
CA GLU A 392 -14.72 -3.48 -9.93
C GLU A 392 -14.87 -4.51 -11.04
N LEU A 393 -15.28 -5.74 -10.71
CA LEU A 393 -15.69 -6.77 -11.67
C LEU A 393 -17.20 -6.68 -11.93
N THR A 394 -17.61 -6.41 -13.16
CA THR A 394 -19.04 -6.22 -13.52
C THR A 394 -19.59 -7.30 -14.46
N ALA A 395 -18.70 -8.01 -15.15
CA ALA A 395 -19.07 -9.10 -16.06
C ALA A 395 -17.99 -10.17 -16.16
N CYS A 396 -18.40 -11.40 -16.38
CA CYS A 396 -17.52 -12.54 -16.64
C CYS A 396 -18.02 -13.28 -17.87
N HIS A 397 -17.11 -13.79 -18.69
CA HIS A 397 -17.44 -14.75 -19.74
C HIS A 397 -16.37 -15.82 -19.83
N ASP A 398 -16.82 -17.07 -19.96
CA ASP A 398 -16.02 -18.24 -20.25
C ASP A 398 -16.84 -19.16 -21.18
N PRO A 399 -16.21 -19.87 -22.14
CA PRO A 399 -16.89 -20.88 -22.94
C PRO A 399 -17.56 -21.99 -22.11
N VAL A 400 -17.06 -22.26 -20.90
CA VAL A 400 -17.71 -23.11 -19.90
C VAL A 400 -18.54 -22.22 -18.99
N ALA A 401 -19.84 -22.13 -19.26
CA ALA A 401 -20.75 -21.17 -18.61
C ALA A 401 -20.70 -21.23 -17.08
N GLU A 402 -20.59 -22.44 -16.51
CA GLU A 402 -20.52 -22.69 -15.08
C GLU A 402 -19.33 -21.97 -14.42
N LEU A 403 -18.21 -21.82 -15.12
CA LEU A 403 -17.03 -21.11 -14.58
C LEU A 403 -17.27 -19.60 -14.50
N ALA A 404 -17.97 -19.03 -15.49
CA ALA A 404 -18.33 -17.62 -15.47
C ALA A 404 -19.38 -17.33 -14.39
N GLU A 405 -20.36 -18.21 -14.23
CA GLU A 405 -21.38 -18.14 -13.17
C GLU A 405 -20.77 -18.26 -11.78
N GLU A 406 -19.89 -19.25 -11.55
CA GLU A 406 -19.17 -19.41 -10.29
C GLU A 406 -18.34 -18.15 -9.96
N THR A 407 -17.57 -17.67 -10.95
CA THR A 407 -16.68 -16.52 -10.75
C THR A 407 -17.48 -15.24 -10.45
N ALA A 408 -18.54 -14.97 -11.22
CA ALA A 408 -19.41 -13.83 -11.00
C ALA A 408 -20.16 -13.92 -9.66
N GLY A 409 -20.68 -15.10 -9.31
CA GLY A 409 -21.38 -15.34 -8.05
C GLY A 409 -20.48 -15.16 -6.83
N ARG A 410 -19.19 -15.50 -6.95
CA ARG A 410 -18.23 -15.42 -5.84
C ARG A 410 -17.56 -14.06 -5.68
N TYR A 411 -17.28 -13.36 -6.79
CA TYR A 411 -16.43 -12.16 -6.79
C TYR A 411 -17.13 -10.89 -7.32
N GLY A 412 -18.39 -11.00 -7.75
CA GLY A 412 -19.19 -9.90 -8.27
C GLY A 412 -19.32 -9.90 -9.79
N GLY A 413 -20.31 -9.15 -10.29
CA GLY A 413 -20.62 -9.04 -11.72
C GLY A 413 -21.68 -10.03 -12.19
N ARG A 414 -21.83 -10.15 -13.51
CA ARG A 414 -22.78 -11.05 -14.18
C ARG A 414 -22.06 -11.99 -15.14
N ALA A 415 -22.44 -13.26 -15.16
CA ALA A 415 -22.01 -14.17 -16.21
C ALA A 415 -22.74 -13.84 -17.51
N GLU A 416 -21.97 -13.73 -18.59
CA GLU A 416 -22.47 -13.42 -19.92
C GLU A 416 -22.33 -14.62 -20.85
N ALA A 417 -23.35 -14.86 -21.68
CA ALA A 417 -23.41 -16.03 -22.55
C ALA A 417 -22.40 -15.99 -23.72
N SER A 418 -21.86 -14.80 -24.04
CA SER A 418 -20.86 -14.64 -25.11
C SER A 418 -19.95 -13.45 -24.87
N VAL A 419 -18.76 -13.47 -25.49
CA VAL A 419 -17.86 -12.30 -25.57
C VAL A 419 -18.59 -11.07 -26.10
N ALA A 420 -19.42 -11.23 -27.14
CA ALA A 420 -20.18 -10.14 -27.73
C ALA A 420 -21.18 -9.53 -26.75
N ALA A 421 -21.88 -10.36 -25.97
CA ALA A 421 -22.79 -9.90 -24.93
C ALA A 421 -22.06 -9.11 -23.84
N LEU A 422 -20.91 -9.62 -23.36
CA LEU A 422 -20.06 -8.92 -22.40
C LEU A 422 -19.57 -7.56 -22.94
N LEU A 423 -19.07 -7.53 -24.18
CA LEU A 423 -18.56 -6.31 -24.80
C LEU A 423 -19.65 -5.29 -25.14
N ALA A 424 -20.90 -5.71 -25.28
CA ALA A 424 -22.05 -4.83 -25.51
C ALA A 424 -22.53 -4.10 -24.24
N ARG A 425 -22.09 -4.53 -23.05
CA ARG A 425 -22.51 -3.93 -21.78
C ARG A 425 -22.06 -2.48 -21.63
N THR A 426 -22.94 -1.63 -21.12
CA THR A 426 -22.62 -0.22 -20.81
C THR A 426 -21.90 -0.06 -19.48
N ASP A 427 -21.85 -1.12 -18.67
CA ASP A 427 -21.16 -1.18 -17.39
C ASP A 427 -19.82 -1.92 -17.42
N VAL A 428 -19.22 -2.07 -18.61
CA VAL A 428 -17.88 -2.59 -18.81
C VAL A 428 -17.04 -1.51 -19.49
N ASP A 429 -16.05 -0.95 -18.78
CA ASP A 429 -15.14 0.07 -19.30
C ASP A 429 -13.85 -0.54 -19.86
N ALA A 430 -13.41 -1.64 -19.25
CA ALA A 430 -12.21 -2.37 -19.61
C ALA A 430 -12.44 -3.88 -19.56
N VAL A 431 -11.59 -4.65 -20.25
CA VAL A 431 -11.59 -6.11 -20.13
C VAL A 431 -10.23 -6.64 -19.71
N ILE A 432 -10.24 -7.67 -18.87
CA ILE A 432 -9.09 -8.53 -18.61
C ILE A 432 -9.20 -9.76 -19.50
N VAL A 433 -8.18 -10.01 -20.33
CA VAL A 433 -8.10 -11.21 -21.18
C VAL A 433 -7.17 -12.21 -20.50
N ALA A 434 -7.73 -13.30 -19.95
CA ALA A 434 -7.03 -14.34 -19.19
C ALA A 434 -7.31 -15.74 -19.79
N THR A 435 -7.11 -15.86 -21.11
CA THR A 435 -7.47 -17.04 -21.91
C THR A 435 -6.21 -17.74 -22.47
N PRO A 436 -6.33 -18.89 -23.17
CA PRO A 436 -5.20 -19.50 -23.89
C PRO A 436 -4.54 -18.53 -24.89
N HIS A 437 -3.22 -18.62 -25.08
CA HIS A 437 -2.44 -17.60 -25.79
C HIS A 437 -2.90 -17.36 -27.25
N ASP A 438 -3.32 -18.42 -27.95
CA ASP A 438 -3.87 -18.40 -29.31
C ASP A 438 -5.17 -17.59 -29.45
N THR A 439 -5.88 -17.37 -28.34
CA THR A 439 -7.14 -16.62 -28.32
C THR A 439 -6.94 -15.13 -28.00
N HIS A 440 -5.72 -14.70 -27.67
CA HIS A 440 -5.45 -13.32 -27.26
C HIS A 440 -5.76 -12.31 -28.38
N GLU A 441 -5.25 -12.50 -29.60
CA GLU A 441 -5.47 -11.57 -30.72
C GLU A 441 -6.96 -11.34 -31.05
N PRO A 442 -7.80 -12.38 -31.27
CA PRO A 442 -9.20 -12.17 -31.61
C PRO A 442 -9.97 -11.48 -30.49
N LEU A 443 -9.74 -11.84 -29.22
CA LEU A 443 -10.43 -11.22 -28.07
C LEU A 443 -9.97 -9.77 -27.85
N PHE A 444 -8.67 -9.53 -27.94
CA PHE A 444 -8.08 -8.19 -27.85
C PHE A 444 -8.64 -7.28 -28.94
N THR A 445 -8.69 -7.77 -30.18
CA THR A 445 -9.23 -7.04 -31.34
C THR A 445 -10.71 -6.74 -31.17
N ALA A 446 -11.51 -7.70 -30.73
CA ALA A 446 -12.93 -7.51 -30.48
C ALA A 446 -13.18 -6.48 -29.38
N ALA A 447 -12.40 -6.52 -28.29
CA ALA A 447 -12.51 -5.57 -27.19
C ALA A 447 -12.19 -4.12 -27.61
N LEU A 448 -11.10 -3.93 -28.36
CA LEU A 448 -10.76 -2.60 -28.92
C LEU A 448 -11.83 -2.10 -29.90
N ALA A 449 -12.33 -2.97 -30.78
CA ALA A 449 -13.40 -2.62 -31.70
C ALA A 449 -14.70 -2.20 -30.98
N ALA A 450 -14.95 -2.75 -29.80
CA ALA A 450 -16.06 -2.37 -28.92
C ALA A 450 -15.76 -1.13 -28.04
N GLY A 451 -14.62 -0.46 -28.24
CA GLY A 451 -14.22 0.73 -27.49
C GLY A 451 -13.82 0.46 -26.04
N ARG A 452 -13.37 -0.77 -25.72
CA ARG A 452 -12.99 -1.16 -24.36
C ARG A 452 -11.48 -1.06 -24.15
N HIS A 453 -11.08 -0.57 -22.98
CA HIS A 453 -9.68 -0.70 -22.55
C HIS A 453 -9.32 -2.17 -22.34
N VAL A 454 -8.07 -2.55 -22.55
CA VAL A 454 -7.66 -3.95 -22.47
C VAL A 454 -6.45 -4.12 -21.56
N LEU A 455 -6.58 -5.04 -20.60
CA LEU A 455 -5.47 -5.50 -19.77
C LEU A 455 -5.25 -6.99 -20.06
N LEU A 456 -4.14 -7.30 -20.73
CA LEU A 456 -3.89 -8.62 -21.31
C LEU A 456 -2.95 -9.43 -20.41
N GLU A 457 -3.30 -10.68 -20.10
CA GLU A 457 -2.36 -11.62 -19.48
C GLU A 457 -1.17 -11.92 -20.40
N LYS A 458 -0.01 -12.22 -19.81
CA LYS A 458 1.18 -12.60 -20.57
C LYS A 458 1.04 -14.01 -21.13
N PRO A 459 1.64 -14.31 -22.31
CA PRO A 459 2.36 -13.44 -23.24
C PRO A 459 1.41 -12.59 -24.09
N VAL A 460 1.93 -11.70 -24.95
CA VAL A 460 1.09 -10.94 -25.89
C VAL A 460 0.31 -11.90 -26.80
N ALA A 461 1.00 -12.89 -27.36
CA ALA A 461 0.42 -13.92 -28.22
C ALA A 461 1.31 -15.18 -28.20
N GLN A 462 0.86 -16.23 -28.88
CA GLN A 462 1.63 -17.47 -29.09
C GLN A 462 2.86 -17.29 -29.98
N ASP A 463 2.91 -16.26 -30.83
CA ASP A 463 4.03 -15.99 -31.74
C ASP A 463 4.30 -14.49 -31.95
N LEU A 464 5.51 -14.16 -32.39
CA LEU A 464 5.95 -12.77 -32.60
C LEU A 464 5.16 -12.02 -33.67
N ALA A 465 4.74 -12.70 -34.75
CA ALA A 465 4.04 -12.05 -35.85
C ALA A 465 2.65 -11.61 -35.40
N THR A 466 1.95 -12.46 -34.65
CA THR A 466 0.68 -12.17 -33.99
C THR A 466 0.85 -11.06 -32.96
N ALA A 467 1.89 -11.11 -32.13
CA ALA A 467 2.18 -10.04 -31.17
C ALA A 467 2.40 -8.67 -31.83
N ARG A 468 3.04 -8.61 -33.01
CA ARG A 468 3.22 -7.36 -33.77
C ARG A 468 1.89 -6.78 -34.25
N ARG A 469 1.03 -7.60 -34.86
CA ARG A 469 -0.30 -7.14 -35.30
C ARG A 469 -1.11 -6.57 -34.13
N MET A 470 -1.04 -7.21 -32.96
CA MET A 470 -1.70 -6.70 -31.75
C MET A 470 -1.09 -5.37 -31.28
N ALA A 471 0.24 -5.23 -31.30
CA ALA A 471 0.93 -3.99 -30.92
C ALA A 471 0.65 -2.83 -31.89
N GLU A 472 0.59 -3.11 -33.20
CA GLU A 472 0.20 -2.12 -34.22
C GLU A 472 -1.22 -1.62 -34.00
N ARG A 473 -2.16 -2.54 -33.73
CA ARG A 473 -3.54 -2.18 -33.37
C ARG A 473 -3.57 -1.30 -32.13
N ALA A 474 -2.85 -1.69 -31.08
CA ALA A 474 -2.78 -0.93 -29.83
C ALA A 474 -2.18 0.48 -30.01
N ALA A 475 -1.16 0.62 -30.87
CA ALA A 475 -0.52 1.90 -31.13
C ALA A 475 -1.46 2.90 -31.81
N THR A 476 -2.44 2.41 -32.57
CA THR A 476 -3.46 3.23 -33.25
C THR A 476 -4.78 3.34 -32.48
N ALA A 477 -4.95 2.57 -31.40
CA ALA A 477 -6.16 2.55 -30.60
C ALA A 477 -6.28 3.81 -29.72
N ARG A 478 -7.51 4.27 -29.50
CA ARG A 478 -7.78 5.35 -28.54
C ARG A 478 -7.71 4.82 -27.11
N GLU A 479 -8.10 3.57 -26.95
CA GLU A 479 -8.21 2.85 -25.70
C GLU A 479 -6.82 2.54 -25.12
N ARG A 480 -6.70 2.53 -23.79
CA ARG A 480 -5.50 2.07 -23.10
C ARG A 480 -5.38 0.56 -23.16
N THR A 481 -4.16 0.09 -23.46
CA THR A 481 -3.81 -1.33 -23.55
C THR A 481 -2.60 -1.63 -22.66
N GLY A 482 -2.77 -2.50 -21.68
CA GLY A 482 -1.73 -2.88 -20.73
C GLY A 482 -1.42 -4.37 -20.76
N MET A 483 -0.28 -4.74 -20.18
CA MET A 483 0.14 -6.13 -19.96
C MET A 483 0.21 -6.45 -18.48
N LEU A 484 -0.21 -7.67 -18.11
CA LEU A 484 -0.04 -8.19 -16.76
C LEU A 484 1.30 -8.90 -16.61
N PHE A 485 2.26 -8.15 -16.05
CA PHE A 485 3.51 -8.68 -15.50
C PHE A 485 3.56 -8.36 -14.00
N PRO A 486 2.98 -9.21 -13.13
CA PRO A 486 2.91 -8.95 -11.68
C PRO A 486 4.27 -8.75 -11.02
N THR A 487 5.35 -9.29 -11.59
CA THR A 487 6.71 -9.06 -11.08
C THR A 487 7.11 -7.58 -11.06
N ARG A 488 6.60 -6.76 -12.00
CA ARG A 488 6.89 -5.31 -12.02
C ARG A 488 6.15 -4.53 -10.93
N THR A 489 5.11 -5.12 -10.33
CA THR A 489 4.31 -4.48 -9.26
C THR A 489 4.86 -4.81 -7.88
N ASP A 490 5.73 -5.81 -7.78
CA ASP A 490 6.42 -6.19 -6.56
C ASP A 490 7.16 -5.00 -5.93
N PRO A 491 6.88 -4.63 -4.68
CA PRO A 491 7.59 -3.55 -3.99
C PRO A 491 9.11 -3.74 -3.99
N ARG A 492 9.59 -4.99 -3.93
CA ARG A 492 11.02 -5.33 -3.98
C ARG A 492 11.60 -5.03 -5.35
N PHE A 493 10.85 -5.31 -6.41
CA PHE A 493 11.21 -4.93 -7.78
C PHE A 493 11.28 -3.42 -7.94
N ARG A 494 10.27 -2.70 -7.44
CA ARG A 494 10.22 -1.23 -7.52
C ARG A 494 11.40 -0.60 -6.77
N ARG A 495 11.69 -1.05 -5.55
CA ARG A 495 12.85 -0.59 -4.77
C ARG A 495 14.17 -0.93 -5.46
N ALA A 496 14.32 -2.12 -6.05
CA ALA A 496 15.53 -2.47 -6.80
C ALA A 496 15.72 -1.56 -8.02
N ARG A 497 14.65 -1.27 -8.76
CA ARG A 497 14.70 -0.34 -9.89
C ARG A 497 15.06 1.08 -9.43
N GLU A 498 14.52 1.54 -8.31
CA GLU A 498 14.88 2.81 -7.69
C GLU A 498 16.36 2.84 -7.28
N ALA A 499 16.88 1.77 -6.66
CA ALA A 499 18.28 1.66 -6.26
C ALA A 499 19.25 1.72 -7.45
N ILE A 500 18.91 0.98 -8.51
CA ILE A 500 19.68 0.98 -9.76
C ILE A 500 19.65 2.37 -10.40
N ALA A 501 18.47 2.99 -10.49
CA ALA A 501 18.30 4.31 -11.08
C ALA A 501 19.01 5.42 -10.28
N ALA A 502 19.07 5.30 -8.95
CA ALA A 502 19.79 6.21 -8.07
C ALA A 502 21.31 5.98 -8.07
N GLY A 503 21.82 4.98 -8.81
CA GLY A 503 23.25 4.67 -8.90
C GLY A 503 23.81 4.00 -7.66
N GLU A 504 22.97 3.44 -6.78
CA GLU A 504 23.39 2.86 -5.49
C GLU A 504 24.30 1.63 -5.66
N ILE A 505 24.19 0.92 -6.79
CA ILE A 505 25.11 -0.17 -7.18
C ILE A 505 26.10 0.23 -8.28
N GLY A 506 26.19 1.52 -8.63
CA GLY A 506 26.96 2.00 -9.78
C GLY A 506 26.37 1.54 -11.12
N THR A 507 27.19 1.46 -12.17
CA THR A 507 26.73 0.92 -13.45
C THR A 507 26.48 -0.59 -13.31
N PRO A 508 25.30 -1.11 -13.71
CA PRO A 508 25.08 -2.56 -13.74
C PRO A 508 26.13 -3.26 -14.60
N LEU A 509 26.61 -4.42 -14.14
CA LEU A 509 27.59 -5.25 -14.83
C LEU A 509 26.99 -6.61 -15.23
N GLY A 510 26.17 -7.18 -14.36
CA GLY A 510 25.51 -8.45 -14.67
C GLY A 510 24.28 -8.75 -13.83
N VAL A 511 23.54 -9.75 -14.30
CA VAL A 511 22.32 -10.26 -13.67
C VAL A 511 22.36 -11.77 -13.65
N ALA A 512 21.93 -12.37 -12.55
CA ALA A 512 21.70 -13.81 -12.45
C ALA A 512 20.30 -14.08 -11.92
N THR A 513 19.53 -14.86 -12.68
CA THR A 513 18.18 -15.27 -12.32
C THR A 513 18.00 -16.78 -12.42
N SER A 514 17.37 -17.37 -11.42
CA SER A 514 16.87 -18.75 -11.47
C SER A 514 15.37 -18.77 -11.21
N TYR A 515 14.61 -19.49 -12.03
CA TYR A 515 13.22 -19.83 -11.74
C TYR A 515 13.02 -21.34 -11.82
N LEU A 516 13.26 -22.00 -10.69
CA LEU A 516 13.25 -23.46 -10.59
C LEU A 516 12.08 -23.87 -9.71
N THR A 517 11.11 -24.56 -10.30
CA THR A 517 9.90 -25.03 -9.63
C THR A 517 9.61 -26.48 -9.97
N ASP A 518 8.93 -27.17 -9.07
CA ASP A 518 8.40 -28.50 -9.29
C ASP A 518 6.88 -28.41 -9.46
N LYS A 519 6.43 -28.14 -10.68
CA LYS A 519 5.01 -28.02 -11.01
C LYS A 519 4.41 -29.42 -11.19
N PRO A 520 3.22 -29.69 -10.60
CA PRO A 520 2.57 -30.98 -10.78
C PRO A 520 2.14 -31.15 -12.24
N ALA A 521 2.05 -32.40 -12.71
CA ALA A 521 1.60 -32.73 -14.07
C ALA A 521 0.25 -32.07 -14.45
N ALA A 522 -0.64 -31.90 -13.45
CA ALA A 522 -1.92 -31.21 -13.61
C ALA A 522 -1.78 -29.80 -14.22
N TYR A 523 -0.70 -29.06 -13.90
CA TYR A 523 -0.43 -27.74 -14.49
C TYR A 523 -0.49 -27.77 -16.03
N PHE A 524 0.05 -28.83 -16.64
CA PHE A 524 0.09 -29.00 -18.08
C PHE A 524 -1.16 -29.70 -18.66
N LEU A 525 -1.79 -30.60 -17.90
CA LEU A 525 -2.91 -31.45 -18.34
C LEU A 525 -4.32 -30.86 -18.11
N GLY A 526 -4.44 -29.75 -17.38
CA GLY A 526 -5.75 -29.15 -17.08
C GLY A 526 -5.71 -27.92 -16.15
N GLY A 527 -4.52 -27.40 -15.84
CA GLY A 527 -4.36 -26.41 -14.77
C GLY A 527 -4.25 -27.07 -13.40
N ILE A 528 -3.71 -26.34 -12.43
CA ILE A 528 -3.37 -26.87 -11.10
C ILE A 528 -4.63 -27.26 -10.34
N SER A 529 -5.71 -26.49 -10.49
CA SER A 529 -6.96 -26.77 -9.77
C SER A 529 -7.83 -27.81 -10.47
N GLY A 530 -7.50 -28.19 -11.71
CA GLY A 530 -8.35 -29.05 -12.56
C GLY A 530 -9.69 -28.41 -12.97
N ARG A 531 -9.89 -27.09 -12.77
CA ARG A 531 -11.19 -26.42 -13.08
C ARG A 531 -11.50 -26.33 -14.57
N VAL A 532 -10.50 -26.48 -15.44
CA VAL A 532 -10.68 -26.46 -16.90
C VAL A 532 -10.07 -27.72 -17.51
N ALA A 533 -10.88 -28.57 -18.13
CA ALA A 533 -10.39 -29.71 -18.90
C ALA A 533 -9.79 -29.24 -20.24
N THR A 534 -8.54 -28.79 -20.23
CA THR A 534 -7.85 -28.30 -21.44
C THR A 534 -6.36 -28.60 -21.45
N THR A 535 -5.83 -28.94 -22.63
CA THR A 535 -4.43 -29.31 -22.85
C THR A 535 -3.69 -28.28 -23.72
N TRP A 536 -4.21 -27.05 -23.83
CA TRP A 536 -3.61 -26.03 -24.72
C TRP A 536 -2.13 -25.76 -24.43
N ARG A 537 -1.69 -25.90 -23.16
CA ARG A 537 -0.30 -25.76 -22.72
C ARG A 537 0.65 -26.80 -23.32
N LEU A 538 0.12 -27.92 -23.80
CA LEU A 538 0.89 -28.98 -24.47
C LEU A 538 1.10 -28.71 -25.97
N SER A 539 0.29 -27.82 -26.55
CA SER A 539 0.36 -27.50 -27.97
C SER A 539 1.27 -26.30 -28.19
N LYS A 540 2.38 -26.50 -28.90
CA LYS A 540 3.25 -25.40 -29.34
C LYS A 540 2.51 -24.40 -30.24
N GLU A 541 1.60 -24.88 -31.08
CA GLU A 541 0.78 -24.01 -31.94
C GLU A 541 -0.08 -23.07 -31.11
N ARG A 542 -0.65 -23.55 -29.99
CA ARG A 542 -1.57 -22.77 -29.18
C ARG A 542 -0.88 -21.96 -28.09
N ALA A 543 0.15 -22.51 -27.46
CA ALA A 543 0.86 -21.90 -26.34
C ALA A 543 2.11 -21.11 -26.78
N GLY A 544 2.62 -21.33 -27.99
CA GLY A 544 3.90 -20.78 -28.48
C GLY A 544 5.13 -21.57 -28.03
N GLY A 545 5.02 -22.35 -26.96
CA GLY A 545 6.12 -23.11 -26.39
C GLY A 545 5.85 -23.54 -24.94
N GLY A 546 6.90 -24.00 -24.29
CA GLY A 546 6.90 -24.51 -22.93
C GLY A 546 7.24 -23.49 -21.86
N PHE A 547 8.13 -23.87 -20.94
CA PHE A 547 8.44 -23.07 -19.74
C PHE A 547 8.95 -21.66 -20.06
N LEU A 548 9.68 -21.50 -21.18
CA LEU A 548 10.26 -20.21 -21.58
C LEU A 548 9.18 -19.14 -21.77
N ILE A 549 8.22 -19.37 -22.66
CA ILE A 549 7.12 -18.41 -22.92
C ILE A 549 6.08 -18.40 -21.79
N MET A 550 5.83 -19.53 -21.13
CA MET A 550 4.77 -19.61 -20.12
C MET A 550 5.17 -19.00 -18.77
N ASN A 551 6.43 -19.12 -18.35
CA ASN A 551 6.85 -18.78 -16.98
C ASN A 551 8.11 -17.91 -16.96
N LEU A 552 9.18 -18.30 -17.68
CA LEU A 552 10.45 -17.55 -17.63
C LEU A 552 10.32 -16.15 -18.26
N ILE A 553 9.31 -15.93 -19.11
CA ILE A 553 8.94 -14.62 -19.66
C ILE A 553 8.80 -13.52 -18.59
N HIS A 554 8.34 -13.85 -17.38
CA HIS A 554 8.27 -12.88 -16.27
C HIS A 554 9.64 -12.36 -15.88
N GLN A 555 10.65 -13.22 -15.89
CA GLN A 555 12.02 -12.84 -15.55
C GLN A 555 12.72 -12.14 -16.70
N ILE A 556 12.44 -12.53 -17.95
CA ILE A 556 12.92 -11.78 -19.12
C ILE A 556 12.41 -10.34 -19.06
N ASP A 557 11.11 -10.16 -18.80
CA ASP A 557 10.51 -8.84 -18.62
C ASP A 557 11.13 -8.05 -17.46
N ALA A 558 11.28 -8.68 -16.29
CA ALA A 558 11.84 -8.05 -15.11
C ALA A 558 13.30 -7.60 -15.33
N VAL A 559 14.13 -8.45 -15.95
CA VAL A 559 15.53 -8.13 -16.26
C VAL A 559 15.61 -6.97 -17.25
N ARG A 560 14.82 -6.98 -18.33
CA ARG A 560 14.74 -5.84 -19.27
C ARG A 560 14.40 -4.54 -18.54
N ALA A 561 13.41 -4.59 -17.65
CA ALA A 561 12.93 -3.44 -16.92
C ALA A 561 13.90 -2.93 -15.82
N LEU A 562 14.66 -3.81 -15.17
CA LEU A 562 15.70 -3.43 -14.20
C LEU A 562 16.90 -2.77 -14.88
N ILE A 563 17.31 -3.29 -16.04
CA ILE A 563 18.43 -2.73 -16.80
C ILE A 563 18.02 -1.46 -17.57
N GLY A 564 16.74 -1.32 -17.91
CA GLY A 564 16.19 -0.11 -18.55
C GLY A 564 16.56 0.05 -20.03
N ARG A 565 16.96 -1.05 -20.69
CA ARG A 565 17.24 -1.09 -22.14
C ARG A 565 16.97 -2.48 -22.72
N GLU A 566 16.98 -2.58 -24.04
CA GLU A 566 16.77 -3.85 -24.75
C GLU A 566 18.07 -4.64 -24.95
N PRO A 567 18.01 -5.98 -24.94
CA PRO A 567 19.17 -6.80 -25.23
C PRO A 567 19.47 -6.81 -26.74
N ASP A 568 20.73 -6.63 -27.10
CA ASP A 568 21.20 -6.68 -28.49
C ASP A 568 21.40 -8.12 -29.00
N ARG A 569 21.71 -9.05 -28.09
CA ARG A 569 21.95 -10.47 -28.41
C ARG A 569 21.36 -11.39 -27.34
N VAL A 570 20.81 -12.50 -27.81
CA VAL A 570 20.22 -13.56 -26.99
C VAL A 570 20.83 -14.89 -27.42
N TYR A 571 21.42 -15.63 -26.50
CA TYR A 571 21.75 -17.04 -26.69
C TYR A 571 20.89 -17.89 -25.77
N ALA A 572 20.39 -19.04 -26.24
CA ALA A 572 19.63 -19.94 -25.41
C ALA A 572 19.85 -21.41 -25.77
N GLU A 573 19.65 -22.26 -24.77
CA GLU A 573 19.58 -23.71 -24.86
C GLU A 573 18.28 -24.18 -24.21
N THR A 574 17.65 -25.20 -24.78
CA THR A 574 16.39 -25.75 -24.25
C THR A 574 16.43 -27.28 -24.26
N ALA A 575 15.92 -27.91 -23.21
CA ALA A 575 15.70 -29.35 -23.16
C ALA A 575 14.19 -29.66 -23.09
N PRO A 576 13.75 -30.79 -23.66
CA PRO A 576 12.36 -31.22 -23.58
C PRO A 576 11.92 -31.45 -22.13
N SER A 577 10.61 -31.42 -21.88
CA SER A 577 10.08 -31.72 -20.55
C SER A 577 10.45 -33.12 -20.07
N ALA A 578 10.97 -33.21 -18.85
CA ALA A 578 11.19 -34.48 -18.15
C ALA A 578 9.86 -35.12 -17.67
N THR A 579 8.76 -34.35 -17.66
CA THR A 579 7.44 -34.85 -17.28
C THR A 579 6.81 -35.56 -18.47
N ALA A 580 6.50 -36.85 -18.32
CA ALA A 580 5.86 -37.66 -19.38
C ALA A 580 4.54 -37.07 -19.91
N ALA A 581 3.88 -36.20 -19.14
CA ALA A 581 2.66 -35.50 -19.50
C ALA A 581 2.85 -34.35 -20.52
N ALA A 582 4.09 -33.92 -20.80
CA ALA A 582 4.34 -32.74 -21.65
C ALA A 582 5.51 -32.91 -22.66
N PRO A 583 5.59 -34.01 -23.42
CA PRO A 583 6.78 -34.32 -24.24
C PRO A 583 7.00 -33.35 -25.41
N GLY A 584 5.98 -32.62 -25.85
CA GLY A 584 6.02 -31.74 -27.02
C GLY A 584 6.59 -30.34 -26.77
N ILE A 585 6.79 -29.95 -25.51
CA ILE A 585 7.24 -28.61 -25.10
C ILE A 585 8.56 -28.69 -24.32
N GLU A 586 9.33 -27.60 -24.33
CA GLU A 586 10.55 -27.49 -23.53
C GLU A 586 10.25 -27.15 -22.07
N ASP A 587 11.09 -27.65 -21.15
CA ASP A 587 10.98 -27.34 -19.72
C ASP A 587 12.25 -26.70 -19.18
N VAL A 588 13.40 -27.33 -19.40
CA VAL A 588 14.68 -26.82 -18.92
C VAL A 588 15.19 -25.80 -19.92
N VAL A 589 15.44 -24.59 -19.46
CA VAL A 589 15.81 -23.45 -20.29
C VAL A 589 17.00 -22.73 -19.68
N GLY A 590 18.04 -22.50 -20.48
CA GLY A 590 19.14 -21.58 -20.18
C GLY A 590 19.14 -20.44 -21.18
N VAL A 591 19.19 -19.19 -20.71
CA VAL A 591 19.23 -17.99 -21.57
C VAL A 591 20.33 -17.05 -21.11
N VAL A 592 21.10 -16.52 -22.06
CA VAL A 592 22.06 -15.44 -21.87
C VAL A 592 21.61 -14.25 -22.70
N LEU A 593 21.39 -13.11 -22.04
CA LEU A 593 21.03 -11.84 -22.65
C LEU A 593 22.21 -10.87 -22.56
N ARG A 594 22.56 -10.23 -23.67
CA ARG A 594 23.56 -9.17 -23.75
C ARG A 594 22.86 -7.83 -23.90
N PHE A 595 23.19 -6.87 -23.04
CA PHE A 595 22.73 -5.48 -23.12
C PHE A 595 23.96 -4.57 -23.20
N GLY A 596 24.60 -4.49 -24.36
CA GLY A 596 25.90 -3.83 -24.52
C GLY A 596 26.93 -4.40 -23.55
N GLY A 597 27.35 -3.61 -22.57
CA GLY A 597 28.31 -4.01 -21.53
C GLY A 597 27.77 -5.01 -20.49
N VAL A 598 26.46 -5.17 -20.33
CA VAL A 598 25.84 -6.01 -19.30
C VAL A 598 25.52 -7.41 -19.81
N VAL A 599 25.74 -8.42 -18.99
CA VAL A 599 25.36 -9.82 -19.27
C VAL A 599 24.36 -10.31 -18.22
N ALA A 600 23.21 -10.81 -18.66
CA ALA A 600 22.24 -11.47 -17.80
C ALA A 600 22.16 -12.96 -18.12
N THR A 601 22.21 -13.80 -17.10
CA THR A 601 22.04 -15.25 -17.23
C THR A 601 20.78 -15.69 -16.49
N LEU A 602 19.91 -16.40 -17.20
CA LEU A 602 18.65 -16.92 -16.68
C LEU A 602 18.63 -18.44 -16.83
N VAL A 603 18.21 -19.14 -15.79
CA VAL A 603 17.92 -20.58 -15.84
C VAL A 603 16.51 -20.84 -15.33
N GLY A 604 15.78 -21.72 -16.00
CA GLY A 604 14.37 -22.00 -15.71
C GLY A 604 14.00 -23.47 -15.88
N SER A 605 13.10 -23.96 -15.04
CA SER A 605 12.44 -25.26 -15.19
C SER A 605 11.18 -25.35 -14.32
N ALA A 606 10.13 -26.00 -14.84
CA ALA A 606 8.93 -26.40 -14.11
C ALA A 606 8.95 -27.86 -13.62
N SER A 607 10.02 -28.62 -13.85
CA SER A 607 10.19 -29.99 -13.34
C SER A 607 11.46 -30.13 -12.46
N ALA A 608 11.85 -29.05 -11.78
CA ALA A 608 13.02 -29.03 -10.91
C ALA A 608 12.63 -29.47 -9.48
N ALA A 609 12.65 -30.78 -9.22
CA ALA A 609 12.42 -31.35 -7.88
C ALA A 609 13.36 -30.74 -6.83
N GLY A 610 12.81 -30.26 -5.72
CA GLY A 610 13.58 -29.53 -4.70
C GLY A 610 14.04 -28.12 -5.13
N GLY A 611 13.49 -27.60 -6.25
CA GLY A 611 13.83 -26.30 -6.81
C GLY A 611 13.65 -25.17 -5.80
N GLY A 612 14.67 -24.34 -5.67
CA GLY A 612 14.73 -23.27 -4.67
C GLY A 612 13.92 -22.01 -5.00
N GLY A 613 12.89 -22.13 -5.84
CA GLY A 613 12.01 -21.05 -6.26
C GLY A 613 12.67 -20.02 -7.18
N MET A 614 12.21 -18.78 -7.07
CA MET A 614 12.71 -17.65 -7.84
C MET A 614 13.83 -16.94 -7.09
N ARG A 615 14.91 -16.58 -7.77
CA ARG A 615 16.01 -15.75 -7.24
C ARG A 615 16.52 -14.84 -8.35
N THR A 616 16.67 -13.56 -8.06
CA THR A 616 17.23 -12.58 -9.01
C THR A 616 18.19 -11.67 -8.28
N ARG A 617 19.39 -11.52 -8.85
CA ARG A 617 20.46 -10.66 -8.34
C ARG A 617 21.02 -9.81 -9.46
N VAL A 618 21.28 -8.54 -9.17
CA VAL A 618 21.91 -7.57 -10.08
C VAL A 618 23.12 -7.00 -9.38
N TRP A 619 24.30 -7.12 -9.98
CA TRP A 619 25.52 -6.50 -9.46
C TRP A 619 26.04 -5.44 -10.43
N GLY A 620 26.62 -4.40 -9.85
CA GLY A 620 27.23 -3.29 -10.55
C GLY A 620 28.59 -2.94 -9.96
N GLU A 621 29.17 -1.85 -10.44
CA GLU A 621 30.49 -1.38 -10.03
C GLU A 621 30.57 -1.09 -8.53
N ALA A 622 29.49 -0.59 -7.93
CA ALA A 622 29.47 -0.11 -6.55
C ALA A 622 28.61 -0.96 -5.60
N GLY A 623 28.05 -2.09 -6.03
CA GLY A 623 27.26 -2.94 -5.15
C GLY A 623 26.44 -4.04 -5.85
N GLU A 624 25.55 -4.67 -5.08
CA GLU A 624 24.62 -5.70 -5.54
C GLU A 624 23.25 -5.49 -4.90
N VAL A 625 22.19 -5.73 -5.68
CA VAL A 625 20.82 -5.88 -5.20
C VAL A 625 20.30 -7.28 -5.47
N SER A 626 19.65 -7.89 -4.47
CA SER A 626 18.91 -9.15 -4.59
C SER A 626 17.44 -8.91 -4.31
N LEU A 627 16.56 -9.55 -5.07
CA LEU A 627 15.10 -9.31 -5.01
C LEU A 627 14.31 -10.48 -4.42
N THR A 628 14.82 -11.71 -4.51
CA THR A 628 14.07 -12.91 -4.13
C THR A 628 15.03 -13.95 -3.52
N PRO A 629 14.69 -14.58 -2.37
CA PRO A 629 13.41 -14.55 -1.65
C PRO A 629 13.09 -13.26 -0.87
N GLY A 630 14.05 -12.37 -0.67
CA GLY A 630 13.86 -11.07 -0.03
C GLY A 630 14.63 -9.97 -0.75
N PHE A 631 14.37 -8.71 -0.37
CA PHE A 631 15.14 -7.57 -0.85
C PHE A 631 16.41 -7.40 0.00
N THR A 632 17.57 -7.33 -0.65
CA THR A 632 18.82 -6.92 0.00
C THR A 632 19.59 -5.99 -0.91
N LEU A 633 20.24 -4.99 -0.33
CA LEU A 633 21.17 -4.10 -1.02
C LEU A 633 22.50 -4.06 -0.26
N THR A 634 23.57 -4.31 -0.99
CA THR A 634 24.94 -4.33 -0.45
C THR A 634 25.82 -3.42 -1.29
N ARG A 635 26.35 -2.35 -0.71
CA ARG A 635 27.30 -1.45 -1.41
C ARG A 635 28.74 -1.93 -1.19
N ARG A 636 29.62 -1.56 -2.12
CA ARG A 636 31.04 -1.93 -2.10
C ARG A 636 31.69 -1.46 -0.79
N GLY A 637 32.37 -2.38 -0.11
CA GLY A 637 33.03 -2.10 1.18
C GLY A 637 32.19 -2.48 2.41
N ALA A 638 30.90 -2.77 2.24
CA ALA A 638 30.06 -3.31 3.30
C ALA A 638 30.38 -4.80 3.53
N ARG A 639 30.48 -5.21 4.81
CA ARG A 639 30.70 -6.62 5.20
C ARG A 639 29.40 -7.44 5.23
N HIS A 640 28.25 -6.76 5.31
CA HIS A 640 26.91 -7.31 5.35
C HIS A 640 25.96 -6.44 4.52
N PRO A 641 24.78 -6.93 4.12
CA PRO A 641 23.76 -6.10 3.48
C PRO A 641 23.44 -4.88 4.36
N GLU A 642 23.44 -3.68 3.76
CA GLU A 642 23.18 -2.41 4.45
C GLU A 642 21.67 -2.12 4.53
N GLU A 643 20.92 -2.61 3.55
CA GLU A 643 19.46 -2.67 3.58
C GLU A 643 19.02 -4.12 3.33
N GLY A 644 18.01 -4.55 4.09
CA GLY A 644 17.54 -5.92 4.13
C GLY A 644 17.53 -6.44 5.57
N GLY A 645 16.36 -6.39 6.20
CA GLY A 645 16.09 -7.08 7.47
C GLY A 645 15.67 -8.54 7.24
N PRO A 646 15.19 -9.27 8.27
CA PRO A 646 14.55 -10.57 8.07
C PRO A 646 13.48 -10.44 6.97
N ALA A 647 13.45 -11.39 6.03
CA ALA A 647 12.60 -11.30 4.84
C ALA A 647 11.16 -10.93 5.22
N GLU A 648 10.71 -9.73 4.83
CA GLU A 648 9.28 -9.42 4.83
C GLU A 648 8.57 -10.52 4.03
N PRO A 649 7.35 -10.94 4.43
CA PRO A 649 6.59 -11.89 3.63
C PRO A 649 6.48 -11.35 2.20
N ALA A 650 6.87 -12.18 1.22
CA ALA A 650 6.69 -11.82 -0.18
C ALA A 650 5.21 -11.47 -0.40
N PRO A 651 4.90 -10.37 -1.12
CA PRO A 651 3.53 -10.04 -1.46
C PRO A 651 2.89 -11.24 -2.17
N SER A 652 1.64 -11.51 -1.82
CA SER A 652 0.86 -12.56 -2.47
C SER A 652 0.61 -12.22 -3.94
N ALA A 653 0.38 -13.25 -4.75
CA ALA A 653 0.03 -13.09 -6.15
C ALA A 653 -1.24 -12.25 -6.37
N ILE A 654 -2.13 -12.20 -5.37
CA ILE A 654 -3.35 -11.38 -5.37
C ILE A 654 -3.00 -9.91 -5.14
N GLU A 655 -2.17 -9.58 -4.15
CA GLU A 655 -1.74 -8.20 -3.89
C GLU A 655 -1.01 -7.57 -5.08
N LEU A 656 -0.13 -8.34 -5.72
CA LEU A 656 0.58 -7.90 -6.93
C LEU A 656 -0.39 -7.56 -8.08
N ARG A 657 -1.46 -8.33 -8.24
CA ARG A 657 -2.49 -8.13 -9.27
C ARG A 657 -3.43 -6.99 -8.93
N THR A 658 -3.89 -6.90 -7.69
CA THR A 658 -4.69 -5.78 -7.21
C THR A 658 -3.99 -4.45 -7.49
N TRP A 659 -2.68 -4.38 -7.21
CA TRP A 659 -1.89 -3.19 -7.55
C TRP A 659 -1.87 -2.91 -9.06
N ALA A 660 -1.69 -3.94 -9.91
CA ALA A 660 -1.70 -3.79 -11.36
C ALA A 660 -3.05 -3.23 -11.87
N PHE A 661 -4.16 -3.74 -11.34
CA PHE A 661 -5.51 -3.32 -11.74
C PHE A 661 -5.81 -1.89 -11.32
N THR A 662 -5.50 -1.52 -10.08
CA THR A 662 -5.66 -0.14 -9.59
C THR A 662 -4.82 0.86 -10.39
N ARG A 663 -3.57 0.51 -10.73
CA ARG A 663 -2.71 1.37 -11.54
C ARG A 663 -3.20 1.50 -12.98
N PHE A 664 -3.70 0.43 -13.57
CA PHE A 664 -4.33 0.49 -14.89
C PHE A 664 -5.61 1.33 -14.88
N ALA A 665 -6.47 1.14 -13.87
CA ALA A 665 -7.68 1.93 -13.67
C ALA A 665 -7.37 3.43 -13.57
N ARG A 666 -6.35 3.77 -12.78
CA ARG A 666 -5.86 5.13 -12.67
C ARG A 666 -5.36 5.68 -14.00
N ALA A 667 -4.53 4.94 -14.72
CA ALA A 667 -3.99 5.38 -16.02
C ALA A 667 -5.09 5.65 -17.05
N VAL A 668 -6.13 4.81 -17.07
CA VAL A 668 -7.33 5.02 -17.89
C VAL A 668 -8.03 6.33 -17.54
N ARG A 669 -8.36 6.52 -16.25
CA ARG A 669 -9.13 7.69 -15.81
C ARG A 669 -8.36 9.01 -15.98
N GLU A 670 -7.06 8.99 -15.72
CA GLU A 670 -6.19 10.16 -15.86
C GLU A 670 -5.74 10.41 -17.31
N GLY A 671 -6.04 9.48 -18.23
CA GLY A 671 -5.49 9.51 -19.59
C GLY A 671 -3.96 9.39 -19.62
N ALA A 672 -3.34 8.89 -18.55
CA ALA A 672 -1.90 8.73 -18.43
C ALA A 672 -1.37 7.49 -19.18
N PRO A 673 -0.05 7.40 -19.42
CA PRO A 673 0.58 6.17 -19.89
C PRO A 673 0.36 5.02 -18.89
N VAL A 674 0.17 3.81 -19.41
CA VAL A 674 0.08 2.60 -18.58
C VAL A 674 1.47 2.16 -18.11
N ASP A 675 1.59 1.65 -16.89
CA ASP A 675 2.88 1.26 -16.29
C ASP A 675 3.60 0.14 -17.06
N VAL A 676 2.83 -0.79 -17.65
CA VAL A 676 3.35 -1.87 -18.50
C VAL A 676 2.48 -1.93 -19.75
N SER A 677 3.03 -1.44 -20.85
CA SER A 677 2.32 -1.30 -22.12
C SER A 677 2.32 -2.59 -22.93
N LEU A 678 1.44 -2.68 -23.93
CA LEU A 678 1.51 -3.75 -24.92
C LEU A 678 2.84 -3.73 -25.70
N ALA A 679 3.43 -2.55 -25.90
CA ALA A 679 4.75 -2.41 -26.51
C ALA A 679 5.86 -3.03 -25.64
N ASP A 680 5.76 -2.92 -24.31
CA ASP A 680 6.68 -3.63 -23.41
C ASP A 680 6.53 -5.14 -23.52
N GLY A 681 5.28 -5.62 -23.64
CA GLY A 681 4.96 -7.01 -23.91
C GLY A 681 5.56 -7.51 -25.23
N LEU A 682 5.43 -6.73 -26.31
CA LEU A 682 6.00 -7.07 -27.63
C LEU A 682 7.52 -7.20 -27.55
N ARG A 683 8.20 -6.27 -26.89
CA ARG A 683 9.66 -6.34 -26.73
C ARG A 683 10.08 -7.54 -25.87
N THR A 684 9.33 -7.88 -24.83
CA THR A 684 9.54 -9.13 -24.07
C THR A 684 9.34 -10.36 -24.96
N GLN A 685 8.27 -10.39 -25.77
CA GLN A 685 8.00 -11.47 -26.72
C GLN A 685 9.13 -11.63 -27.73
N ALA A 686 9.69 -10.53 -28.25
CA ALA A 686 10.81 -10.57 -29.18
C ALA A 686 12.06 -11.25 -28.58
N VAL A 687 12.30 -11.08 -27.28
CA VAL A 687 13.40 -11.76 -26.58
C VAL A 687 13.12 -13.25 -26.42
N VAL A 688 11.88 -13.63 -26.08
CA VAL A 688 11.46 -15.04 -26.03
C VAL A 688 11.66 -15.73 -27.39
N GLU A 689 11.28 -15.05 -28.46
CA GLU A 689 11.36 -15.55 -29.83
C GLU A 689 12.80 -15.65 -30.32
N ALA A 690 13.65 -14.68 -29.95
CA ALA A 690 15.09 -14.76 -30.17
C ALA A 690 15.72 -15.93 -29.40
N ALA A 691 15.26 -16.23 -28.18
CA ALA A 691 15.73 -17.39 -27.43
C ALA A 691 15.31 -18.71 -28.10
N TYR A 692 14.06 -18.86 -28.54
CA TYR A 692 13.65 -20.05 -29.31
C TYR A 692 14.43 -20.20 -30.62
N ALA A 693 14.63 -19.10 -31.36
CA ALA A 693 15.42 -19.11 -32.58
C ALA A 693 16.88 -19.49 -32.29
N SER A 694 17.48 -18.96 -31.22
CA SER A 694 18.85 -19.28 -30.81
C SER A 694 19.00 -20.76 -30.46
N ALA A 695 18.07 -21.34 -29.68
CA ALA A 695 18.13 -22.74 -29.28
C ALA A 695 18.02 -23.67 -30.51
N ARG A 696 17.24 -23.30 -31.51
CA ARG A 696 17.14 -24.04 -32.78
C ARG A 696 18.39 -23.91 -33.65
N LEU A 697 19.00 -22.72 -33.70
CA LEU A 697 20.10 -22.40 -34.61
C LEU A 697 21.49 -22.68 -34.02
N GLY A 698 21.60 -22.88 -32.69
CA GLY A 698 22.89 -23.06 -32.00
C GLY A 698 23.77 -21.81 -31.98
N ARG A 699 23.19 -20.62 -32.16
CA ARG A 699 23.91 -19.34 -32.21
C ARG A 699 23.07 -18.19 -31.65
N ALA A 700 23.73 -17.14 -31.19
CA ALA A 700 23.04 -15.97 -30.66
C ALA A 700 22.23 -15.21 -31.73
N VAL A 701 21.03 -14.77 -31.37
CA VAL A 701 20.06 -14.06 -32.23
C VAL A 701 19.78 -12.67 -31.68
N SER A 702 19.53 -11.69 -32.56
CA SER A 702 19.18 -10.32 -32.17
C SER A 702 17.66 -10.13 -32.14
N PRO A 703 17.05 -9.78 -31.00
CA PRO A 703 15.61 -9.50 -30.91
C PRO A 703 15.16 -8.35 -31.83
N ALA A 704 15.99 -7.31 -31.98
CA ALA A 704 15.71 -6.16 -32.84
C ALA A 704 15.57 -6.57 -34.32
N ARG A 705 16.48 -7.43 -34.81
CA ARG A 705 16.39 -7.96 -36.19
C ARG A 705 15.13 -8.75 -36.44
N LEU A 706 14.72 -9.56 -35.45
CA LEU A 706 13.45 -10.26 -35.56
C LEU A 706 12.32 -9.24 -35.71
N MET A 707 12.22 -8.24 -34.83
CA MET A 707 11.18 -7.21 -34.85
C MET A 707 11.07 -6.47 -36.20
N GLU A 708 12.19 -6.23 -36.88
CA GLU A 708 12.25 -5.61 -38.21
C GLU A 708 11.81 -6.52 -39.37
N GLY A 709 11.49 -7.79 -39.09
CA GLY A 709 11.15 -8.78 -40.13
C GLY A 709 12.38 -9.42 -40.80
N GLY A 710 13.57 -9.19 -40.26
CA GLY A 710 14.80 -9.83 -40.71
C GLY A 710 14.83 -11.33 -40.38
N ALA A 711 15.60 -12.10 -41.16
CA ALA A 711 15.88 -13.49 -40.84
C ALA A 711 16.66 -13.63 -39.52
N ALA A 712 16.33 -14.68 -38.75
CA ALA A 712 16.86 -14.97 -37.42
C ALA A 712 18.38 -15.21 -37.37
#